data_AF-A0A2C9WC91-F1
#
_entry.id   AF-A0A2C9WC91-F1
#
_cell.length_a   1.000
_cell.length_b   1.000
_cell.length_c   1.000
_cell.angle_alpha   90.00
_cell.angle_beta   90.00
_cell.angle_gamma   90.00
#
_symmetry.space_group_name_H-M   'P 1'
#
loop_
_entity.id
_entity.type
_entity.pdbx_description
1 polymer ?
#
loop_
_entity_poly.entity_id
_entity_poly.type
_entity_poly.pdbx_seq_one_letter_code
_entity_poly.pdbx_strand_id
1 'polypeptide(L)'
;MASPAALQRSPLPSSTTPSSTASPFQRLSTLKNPSSSSPLLLTATAASPLDSFAKDPILSPFLSPSFSSTSFSSAALSSGSPASTAEHLHHAIRLLESQLRTEVLSRHTELLNQLSSLKHAEHALSTVRSAVSSLQSSVRRVRSELSKPHTSILSKTIQLSNLHSTAEFLQHMIRAFRLSKKLRDLISASESGPEKLDLAKAAQLHCEILNMCNEYDLMGIDCIDEELNRVKEIGERLRDEAMKVLERGMEGLNQAEVGTGLQVFYNLGELKVTVEQLVNKYKGIGVKSVSVALDMKAISAGGGGGGYGPGGIRGSGTPQIGGGARAREELWQRMGTCMDKLHSVVVAVWHLQRVLSKKRDPFTYVLLLDEVIKEGDSMLTDRVWEALVKAFGSQLKSAFTASSFVKEIFTVGYPKLFSLIENLLERISRDTDVKGVLPAISLEGKEQMVQAIEIFQTSFLALCLSGLSDLVNTVFPVSSRGSVPSKEQISRIISRIQEEIEAVQLDGRLTLLVLRVIGKALLLLAERAEYQISAGHEARQIMDPATPVQVKNFALCQHLQEVHTRVSSMIVGLPTIAADVLSLSLGAIYGVARDSVTPLFKAMVDCLESCILQMHEQNFSCPGMDAAMDNNASPYMEELQKCILHFRSEFLSRLLPPSANSTAAGAETMCTQLVRSMASRVLVFFIRHASLVRPLSESGKLRMARDMAELELAVGQNLFPVEQLGPPYRALRAFRPLIFLETSQLEASPLLQDLPPSVILHHLYSRGPDELQSPLQRNKLTPLQYSLWLDSQVENQIWKGIKATLDDYAVKVRSRGDKEFSPVYPLMLQLGSSLTENAPVSQKP
;
A
#
# COMPACT_ATOMS: atom_id res chain seq x y z
N MET A 1 10.74 52.13 -16.44
CA MET A 1 11.63 52.99 -17.25
C MET A 1 11.96 52.26 -18.55
N ALA A 2 11.69 52.93 -19.67
CA ALA A 2 12.11 52.71 -21.07
C ALA A 2 12.41 51.28 -21.60
N SER A 3 11.61 50.87 -22.60
CA SER A 3 11.88 49.80 -23.57
C SER A 3 13.13 50.06 -24.43
N PRO A 4 13.68 49.03 -25.09
CA PRO A 4 13.34 48.76 -26.50
C PRO A 4 13.12 47.26 -26.79
N ALA A 5 11.99 46.90 -27.41
CA ALA A 5 11.83 46.58 -28.84
C ALA A 5 12.49 45.25 -29.27
N ALA A 6 11.67 44.20 -29.29
CA ALA A 6 11.99 42.84 -29.72
C ALA A 6 11.82 42.67 -31.23
N LEU A 7 12.83 42.07 -31.87
CA LEU A 7 12.82 41.59 -33.25
C LEU A 7 12.17 40.21 -33.30
N GLN A 8 10.98 40.10 -33.91
CA GLN A 8 10.36 38.83 -34.29
C GLN A 8 10.57 38.57 -35.78
N ARG A 9 11.01 37.34 -36.09
CA ARG A 9 11.18 36.77 -37.43
C ARG A 9 9.86 36.20 -37.97
N SER A 10 9.69 36.35 -39.30
CA SER A 10 8.83 35.58 -40.25
C SER A 10 7.30 35.76 -40.17
N PRO A 11 6.52 35.59 -41.27
CA PRO A 11 6.83 34.87 -42.53
C PRO A 11 6.51 35.61 -43.87
N LEU A 12 7.13 35.11 -44.95
CA LEU A 12 6.73 35.33 -46.36
C LEU A 12 5.42 34.57 -46.65
N PRO A 13 4.49 35.12 -47.45
CA PRO A 13 4.47 34.76 -48.88
C PRO A 13 3.89 35.86 -49.81
N SER A 14 4.40 35.98 -51.05
CA SER A 14 3.59 36.37 -52.22
C SER A 14 4.41 36.40 -53.51
N SER A 15 4.04 35.55 -54.46
CA SER A 15 4.48 35.60 -55.86
C SER A 15 3.30 36.00 -56.74
N THR A 16 3.39 37.12 -57.44
CA THR A 16 2.56 37.47 -58.61
C THR A 16 3.36 38.36 -59.57
N THR A 17 3.49 37.90 -60.81
CA THR A 17 3.84 38.64 -62.04
C THR A 17 2.59 39.35 -62.61
N PRO A 18 2.58 40.00 -63.81
CA PRO A 18 3.62 40.63 -64.64
C PRO A 18 3.24 42.07 -65.10
N SER A 19 4.12 42.80 -65.81
CA SER A 19 3.68 43.78 -66.83
C SER A 19 4.76 44.06 -67.89
N SER A 20 4.27 44.35 -69.10
CA SER A 20 4.95 44.52 -70.38
C SER A 20 5.34 45.98 -70.67
N THR A 21 6.25 46.19 -71.64
CA THR A 21 6.30 47.31 -72.63
C THR A 21 7.56 47.14 -73.48
N ALA A 22 7.44 46.83 -74.78
CA ALA A 22 7.27 47.74 -75.93
C ALA A 22 8.59 48.37 -76.45
N SER A 23 8.85 48.14 -77.73
CA SER A 23 10.02 48.52 -78.54
C SER A 23 9.85 49.84 -79.30
N PRO A 24 10.94 50.45 -79.79
CA PRO A 24 10.88 51.27 -81.00
C PRO A 24 12.03 51.03 -82.00
N PHE A 25 11.79 51.41 -83.26
CA PHE A 25 12.68 51.46 -84.44
C PHE A 25 12.81 50.14 -85.24
N GLN A 26 12.06 49.83 -86.31
CA GLN A 26 11.22 50.60 -87.25
C GLN A 26 11.85 51.91 -87.72
N ARG A 27 12.83 51.82 -88.61
CA ARG A 27 13.07 52.80 -89.67
C ARG A 27 13.81 52.12 -90.81
N LEU A 28 13.31 52.33 -92.03
CA LEU A 28 13.86 51.96 -93.34
C LEU A 28 13.35 50.64 -93.96
N SER A 29 12.03 50.56 -94.08
CA SER A 29 11.37 49.93 -95.22
C SER A 29 10.52 51.00 -95.92
N THR A 30 10.85 51.36 -97.17
CA THR A 30 9.91 51.78 -98.24
C THR A 30 10.67 52.42 -99.41
N LEU A 31 10.51 51.86 -100.62
CA LEU A 31 10.25 52.54 -101.92
C LEU A 31 10.51 51.50 -103.04
N LYS A 32 9.48 50.73 -103.44
CA LYS A 32 8.53 50.96 -104.57
C LYS A 32 9.11 50.63 -105.96
N ASN A 33 8.59 49.55 -106.55
CA ASN A 33 8.65 49.25 -107.99
C ASN A 33 7.88 50.31 -108.81
N PRO A 34 8.28 50.51 -110.08
CA PRO A 34 7.30 50.63 -111.14
C PRO A 34 7.58 49.69 -112.32
N SER A 35 6.57 48.89 -112.63
CA SER A 35 6.34 48.27 -113.92
C SER A 35 5.67 49.27 -114.86
N SER A 36 6.24 49.52 -116.04
CA SER A 36 5.60 50.20 -117.18
C SER A 36 6.49 50.01 -118.41
N SER A 37 6.18 49.08 -119.32
CA SER A 37 5.18 49.14 -120.40
C SER A 37 5.66 49.93 -121.62
N SER A 38 5.41 49.38 -122.82
CA SER A 38 4.97 50.04 -124.07
C SER A 38 5.74 49.56 -125.33
N PRO A 39 5.22 49.77 -126.56
CA PRO A 39 4.41 48.78 -127.27
C PRO A 39 4.95 48.45 -128.68
N LEU A 40 4.30 47.47 -129.32
CA LEU A 40 4.41 47.03 -130.72
C LEU A 40 4.53 48.19 -131.73
N LEU A 41 5.48 48.10 -132.67
CA LEU A 41 5.27 48.59 -134.04
C LEU A 41 6.22 47.96 -135.07
N LEU A 42 5.56 47.39 -136.07
CA LEU A 42 6.04 46.95 -137.36
C LEU A 42 6.71 48.12 -138.11
N THR A 43 7.86 47.90 -138.73
CA THR A 43 8.21 48.62 -139.96
C THR A 43 8.74 47.65 -141.01
N ALA A 44 8.06 47.77 -142.15
CA ALA A 44 8.22 47.10 -143.43
C ALA A 44 9.65 46.77 -143.86
N THR A 45 9.73 45.58 -144.47
CA THR A 45 10.66 45.14 -145.50
C THR A 45 11.05 46.24 -146.49
N ALA A 46 12.35 46.47 -146.65
CA ALA A 46 12.91 46.93 -147.92
C ALA A 46 13.80 45.80 -148.45
N ALA A 47 13.38 45.24 -149.58
CA ALA A 47 14.01 44.12 -150.27
C ALA A 47 15.51 44.36 -150.51
N SER A 48 16.28 43.29 -150.36
CA SER A 48 17.72 43.30 -150.18
C SER A 48 18.48 43.34 -151.52
N PRO A 49 19.67 43.97 -151.54
CA PRO A 49 20.51 44.12 -152.74
C PRO A 49 21.07 42.79 -153.27
N LEU A 50 20.91 41.68 -152.52
CA LEU A 50 21.34 40.34 -152.93
C LEU A 50 20.62 39.86 -154.21
N ASP A 51 19.35 40.25 -154.40
CA ASP A 51 18.59 39.94 -155.63
C ASP A 51 19.08 40.73 -156.85
N SER A 52 19.70 41.90 -156.62
CA SER A 52 20.33 42.69 -157.70
C SER A 52 21.67 42.09 -158.13
N PHE A 53 22.43 41.52 -157.19
CA PHE A 53 23.68 40.81 -157.48
C PHE A 53 23.48 39.49 -158.24
N ALA A 54 22.30 38.86 -158.12
CA ALA A 54 21.97 37.63 -158.83
C ALA A 54 21.74 37.81 -160.34
N LYS A 55 21.41 39.02 -160.81
CA LYS A 55 21.10 39.30 -162.23
C LYS A 55 22.30 39.79 -163.05
N ASP A 56 23.41 40.15 -162.40
CA ASP A 56 24.59 40.71 -163.07
C ASP A 56 25.57 39.59 -163.48
N PRO A 57 25.87 39.41 -164.78
CA PRO A 57 26.74 38.33 -165.26
C PRO A 57 28.17 38.37 -164.69
N ILE A 58 28.65 39.50 -164.17
CA ILE A 58 29.99 39.61 -163.54
C ILE A 58 29.93 39.27 -162.04
N LEU A 59 28.80 39.53 -161.36
CA LEU A 59 28.66 39.37 -159.90
C LEU A 59 27.92 38.09 -159.49
N SER A 60 27.13 37.50 -160.38
CA SER A 60 26.46 36.21 -160.16
C SER A 60 27.39 35.05 -159.77
N PRO A 61 28.67 34.97 -160.20
CA PRO A 61 29.58 33.94 -159.72
C PRO A 61 29.88 34.03 -158.22
N PHE A 62 29.78 35.20 -157.59
CA PHE A 62 30.03 35.36 -156.14
C PHE A 62 28.92 34.78 -155.25
N LEU A 63 27.74 34.56 -155.82
CA LEU A 63 26.61 33.94 -155.14
C LEU A 63 26.57 32.41 -155.35
N SER A 64 27.45 31.88 -156.22
CA SER A 64 27.60 30.44 -156.44
C SER A 64 28.34 29.78 -155.27
N PRO A 65 27.83 28.66 -154.72
CA PRO A 65 28.51 27.92 -153.67
C PRO A 65 29.79 27.21 -154.13
N SER A 66 30.07 27.15 -155.44
CA SER A 66 31.31 26.59 -156.03
C SER A 66 32.25 27.65 -156.60
N PHE A 67 32.17 28.89 -156.11
CA PHE A 67 33.03 29.99 -156.54
C PHE A 67 34.52 29.67 -156.27
N SER A 68 35.33 29.72 -157.33
CA SER A 68 36.78 29.59 -157.25
C SER A 68 37.43 30.90 -157.69
N SER A 69 38.16 31.52 -156.75
CA SER A 69 38.88 32.77 -156.99
C SER A 69 39.91 32.65 -158.12
N THR A 70 40.47 31.46 -158.36
CA THR A 70 41.49 31.24 -159.39
C THR A 70 40.89 31.06 -160.78
N SER A 71 39.74 30.38 -160.90
CA SER A 71 39.05 30.23 -162.19
C SER A 71 38.44 31.54 -162.67
N PHE A 72 37.83 32.33 -161.78
CA PHE A 72 37.29 33.65 -162.11
C PHE A 72 38.40 34.62 -162.56
N SER A 73 39.55 34.60 -161.86
CA SER A 73 40.72 35.40 -162.25
C SER A 73 41.27 34.97 -163.61
N SER A 74 41.30 33.66 -163.90
CA SER A 74 41.78 33.14 -165.19
C SER A 74 40.83 33.45 -166.36
N ALA A 75 39.52 33.44 -166.14
CA ALA A 75 38.51 33.81 -167.14
C ALA A 75 38.51 35.33 -167.40
N ALA A 76 38.68 36.15 -166.35
CA ALA A 76 38.78 37.59 -166.47
C ALA A 76 40.08 38.06 -167.15
N LEU A 77 41.17 37.30 -167.00
CA LEU A 77 42.43 37.54 -167.71
C LEU A 77 42.36 37.06 -169.17
N SER A 78 41.67 35.94 -169.48
CA SER A 78 41.51 35.46 -170.85
C SER A 78 40.49 36.27 -171.67
N SER A 79 39.54 36.94 -171.00
CA SER A 79 38.53 37.79 -171.67
C SER A 79 39.05 39.18 -172.07
N GLY A 80 40.35 39.45 -171.91
CA GLY A 80 41.00 40.65 -172.45
C GLY A 80 40.62 41.99 -171.81
N SER A 81 39.99 42.02 -170.63
CA SER A 81 39.65 43.29 -169.93
C SER A 81 39.51 43.15 -168.40
N PRO A 82 40.62 43.21 -167.63
CA PRO A 82 40.62 43.09 -166.17
C PRO A 82 40.30 44.38 -165.39
N ALA A 83 40.29 45.57 -166.02
CA ALA A 83 40.05 46.83 -165.31
C ALA A 83 38.57 47.09 -165.00
N SER A 84 37.66 46.69 -165.91
CA SER A 84 36.22 46.92 -165.79
C SER A 84 35.54 46.10 -164.68
N THR A 85 36.12 44.96 -164.29
CA THR A 85 35.53 44.05 -163.28
C THR A 85 35.86 44.47 -161.84
N ALA A 86 36.99 45.13 -161.61
CA ALA A 86 37.41 45.59 -160.28
C ALA A 86 36.63 46.80 -159.77
N GLU A 87 36.22 47.72 -160.66
CA GLU A 87 35.42 48.90 -160.28
C GLU A 87 34.00 48.51 -159.84
N HIS A 88 33.38 47.53 -160.52
CA HIS A 88 32.05 47.01 -160.16
C HIS A 88 32.03 46.38 -158.75
N LEU A 89 33.09 45.66 -158.35
CA LEU A 89 33.21 45.05 -157.02
C LEU A 89 33.33 46.10 -155.88
N HIS A 90 34.07 47.18 -156.12
CA HIS A 90 34.22 48.24 -155.12
C HIS A 90 32.91 48.99 -154.84
N HIS A 91 32.03 49.12 -155.82
CA HIS A 91 30.73 49.75 -155.63
C HIS A 91 29.80 48.90 -154.75
N ALA A 92 29.79 47.58 -154.96
CA ALA A 92 28.97 46.63 -154.20
C ALA A 92 29.31 46.59 -152.70
N ILE A 93 30.61 46.64 -152.34
CA ILE A 93 31.07 46.60 -150.94
C ILE A 93 30.60 47.83 -150.15
N ARG A 94 30.67 49.02 -150.74
CA ARG A 94 30.25 50.26 -150.05
C ARG A 94 28.75 50.28 -149.73
N LEU A 95 27.93 49.65 -150.57
CA LEU A 95 26.49 49.61 -150.38
C LEU A 95 26.10 48.76 -149.16
N LEU A 96 26.86 47.68 -148.90
CA LEU A 96 26.68 46.78 -147.76
C LEU A 96 27.12 47.40 -146.42
N GLU A 97 28.23 48.14 -146.40
CA GLU A 97 28.76 48.78 -145.18
C GLU A 97 27.84 49.87 -144.62
N SER A 98 27.16 50.63 -145.48
CA SER A 98 26.27 51.72 -145.09
C SER A 98 25.09 51.20 -144.25
N GLN A 99 24.46 50.09 -144.67
CA GLN A 99 23.24 49.60 -144.03
C GLN A 99 23.49 48.89 -142.69
N LEU A 100 24.62 48.20 -142.54
CA LEU A 100 25.00 47.50 -141.30
C LEU A 100 25.19 48.48 -140.11
N ARG A 101 25.60 49.72 -140.41
CA ARG A 101 25.79 50.77 -139.40
C ARG A 101 24.48 51.29 -138.82
N THR A 102 23.42 51.37 -139.62
CA THR A 102 22.09 51.85 -139.21
C THR A 102 21.41 50.92 -138.20
N GLU A 103 21.60 49.60 -138.34
CA GLU A 103 20.88 48.61 -137.54
C GLU A 103 21.48 48.48 -136.12
N VAL A 104 22.80 48.57 -135.99
CA VAL A 104 23.52 48.52 -134.70
C VAL A 104 23.18 49.72 -133.80
N LEU A 105 22.95 50.90 -134.38
CA LEU A 105 22.63 52.11 -133.60
C LEU A 105 21.23 52.06 -132.95
N SER A 106 20.32 51.23 -133.47
CA SER A 106 18.92 51.23 -133.01
C SER A 106 18.65 50.52 -131.67
N ARG A 107 19.52 49.60 -131.20
CA ARG A 107 19.26 48.71 -130.04
C ARG A 107 20.19 48.90 -128.82
N HIS A 108 21.00 49.96 -128.75
CA HIS A 108 22.06 50.09 -127.72
C HIS A 108 21.57 50.50 -126.31
N THR A 109 20.47 51.26 -126.21
CA THR A 109 20.01 51.86 -124.94
C THR A 109 19.30 50.88 -124.00
N GLU A 110 18.64 49.85 -124.54
CA GLU A 110 17.87 48.89 -123.74
C GLU A 110 18.77 47.90 -122.97
N LEU A 111 19.93 47.55 -123.55
CA LEU A 111 20.93 46.66 -122.95
C LEU A 111 21.65 47.24 -121.71
N LEU A 112 21.82 48.57 -121.64
CA LEU A 112 22.54 49.22 -120.53
C LEU A 112 21.71 49.31 -119.24
N ASN A 113 20.39 49.48 -119.35
CA ASN A 113 19.53 49.64 -118.17
C ASN A 113 19.38 48.33 -117.37
N GLN A 114 19.27 47.18 -118.03
CA GLN A 114 19.16 45.88 -117.34
C GLN A 114 20.44 45.48 -116.58
N LEU A 115 21.61 45.91 -117.06
CA LEU A 115 22.89 45.62 -116.41
C LEU A 115 23.06 46.39 -115.08
N SER A 116 22.44 47.58 -114.98
CA SER A 116 22.61 48.48 -113.84
C SER A 116 21.81 48.05 -112.59
N SER A 117 20.59 47.52 -112.77
CA SER A 117 19.71 47.10 -111.67
C SER A 117 20.20 45.81 -110.99
N LEU A 118 20.74 44.88 -111.78
CA LEU A 118 21.37 43.66 -111.28
C LEU A 118 22.53 43.98 -110.32
N LYS A 119 23.38 44.95 -110.71
CA LYS A 119 24.53 45.39 -109.91
C LYS A 119 24.13 46.03 -108.57
N HIS A 120 22.99 46.73 -108.51
CA HIS A 120 22.51 47.34 -107.26
C HIS A 120 21.96 46.30 -106.27
N ALA A 121 21.24 45.28 -106.75
CA ALA A 121 20.74 44.20 -105.91
C ALA A 121 21.88 43.36 -105.31
N GLU A 122 22.93 43.09 -106.10
CA GLU A 122 24.13 42.38 -105.65
C GLU A 122 24.85 43.13 -104.52
N HIS A 123 24.94 44.47 -104.62
CA HIS A 123 25.53 45.30 -103.58
C HIS A 123 24.72 45.34 -102.27
N ALA A 124 23.38 45.37 -102.33
CA ALA A 124 22.55 45.33 -101.13
C ALA A 124 22.67 43.98 -100.40
N LEU A 125 22.69 42.88 -101.15
CA LEU A 125 22.90 41.53 -100.61
C LEU A 125 24.28 41.38 -99.95
N SER A 126 25.33 41.93 -100.55
CA SER A 126 26.67 41.90 -99.95
C SER A 126 26.73 42.66 -98.63
N THR A 127 26.06 43.81 -98.55
CA THR A 127 26.01 44.66 -97.34
C THR A 127 25.26 43.97 -96.20
N VAL A 128 24.10 43.36 -96.48
CA VAL A 128 23.34 42.60 -95.46
C VAL A 128 24.12 41.38 -94.99
N ARG A 129 24.77 40.65 -95.91
CA ARG A 129 25.61 39.51 -95.56
C ARG A 129 26.78 39.91 -94.66
N SER A 130 27.37 41.09 -94.89
CA SER A 130 28.41 41.66 -94.02
C SER A 130 27.89 42.08 -92.65
N ALA A 131 26.72 42.73 -92.56
CA ALA A 131 26.13 43.11 -91.28
C ALA A 131 25.76 41.90 -90.42
N VAL A 132 25.21 40.84 -91.03
CA VAL A 132 24.89 39.58 -90.34
C VAL A 132 26.15 38.88 -89.83
N SER A 133 27.23 38.86 -90.63
CA SER A 133 28.49 38.25 -90.18
C SER A 133 29.12 39.03 -89.01
N SER A 134 29.03 40.37 -89.02
CA SER A 134 29.50 41.23 -87.92
C SER A 134 28.65 41.10 -86.65
N LEU A 135 27.34 40.91 -86.76
CA LEU A 135 26.49 40.66 -85.60
C LEU A 135 26.78 39.29 -84.99
N GLN A 136 26.93 38.25 -85.83
CA GLN A 136 27.30 36.92 -85.37
C GLN A 136 28.66 36.92 -84.66
N SER A 137 29.65 37.67 -85.17
CA SER A 137 30.96 37.78 -84.51
C SER A 137 30.85 38.49 -83.16
N SER A 138 30.06 39.56 -83.06
CA SER A 138 29.83 40.32 -81.81
C SER A 138 29.12 39.47 -80.75
N VAL A 139 28.08 38.71 -81.13
CA VAL A 139 27.38 37.80 -80.21
C VAL A 139 28.28 36.64 -79.77
N ARG A 140 29.07 36.05 -80.68
CA ARG A 140 30.07 35.03 -80.29
C ARG A 140 31.11 35.61 -79.33
N ARG A 141 31.51 36.87 -79.53
CA ARG A 141 32.47 37.57 -78.66
C ARG A 141 31.87 37.89 -77.29
N VAL A 142 30.64 38.39 -77.20
CA VAL A 142 29.97 38.60 -75.89
C VAL A 142 29.77 37.26 -75.18
N ARG A 143 29.37 36.21 -75.90
CA ARG A 143 29.24 34.86 -75.34
C ARG A 143 30.59 34.36 -74.81
N SER A 144 31.70 34.56 -75.53
CA SER A 144 33.02 34.15 -75.07
C SER A 144 33.56 35.01 -73.93
N GLU A 145 33.28 36.32 -73.93
CA GLU A 145 33.67 37.26 -72.86
C GLU A 145 32.84 37.07 -71.59
N LEU A 146 31.60 36.57 -71.64
CA LEU A 146 30.76 36.33 -70.47
C LEU A 146 30.87 34.89 -69.92
N SER A 147 30.99 33.89 -70.81
CA SER A 147 31.09 32.48 -70.39
C SER A 147 32.34 32.18 -69.59
N LYS A 148 33.50 32.73 -70.00
CA LYS A 148 34.79 32.53 -69.30
C LYS A 148 34.81 33.08 -67.87
N PRO A 149 34.37 34.32 -67.58
CA PRO A 149 34.29 34.80 -66.21
C PRO A 149 33.21 34.08 -65.40
N HIS A 150 32.07 33.69 -65.99
CA HIS A 150 31.07 32.90 -65.28
C HIS A 150 31.63 31.53 -64.85
N THR A 151 32.27 30.79 -65.75
CA THR A 151 32.90 29.50 -65.40
C THR A 151 34.04 29.68 -64.40
N SER A 152 34.81 30.77 -64.51
CA SER A 152 35.87 31.08 -63.54
C SER A 152 35.34 31.49 -62.17
N ILE A 153 34.22 32.20 -62.09
CA ILE A 153 33.60 32.57 -60.81
C ILE A 153 33.02 31.30 -60.17
N LEU A 154 32.31 30.48 -60.95
CA LEU A 154 31.76 29.22 -60.47
C LEU A 154 32.87 28.31 -59.94
N SER A 155 33.98 28.15 -60.68
CA SER A 155 35.11 27.34 -60.21
C SER A 155 35.77 27.90 -58.95
N LYS A 156 35.95 29.23 -58.85
CA LYS A 156 36.50 29.89 -57.66
C LYS A 156 35.55 29.81 -56.46
N THR A 157 34.24 29.90 -56.66
CA THR A 157 33.24 29.73 -55.60
C THR A 157 33.23 28.30 -55.08
N ILE A 158 33.30 27.30 -55.97
CA ILE A 158 33.48 25.90 -55.56
C ILE A 158 34.82 25.73 -54.82
N GLN A 159 35.91 26.29 -55.33
CA GLN A 159 37.21 26.21 -54.68
C GLN A 159 37.20 26.84 -53.29
N LEU A 160 36.55 27.98 -53.12
CA LEU A 160 36.42 28.68 -51.84
C LEU A 160 35.50 27.93 -50.87
N SER A 161 34.38 27.39 -51.35
CA SER A 161 33.50 26.52 -50.57
C SER A 161 34.26 25.29 -50.06
N ASN A 162 34.99 24.61 -50.94
CA ASN A 162 35.79 23.44 -50.58
C ASN A 162 36.90 23.80 -49.60
N LEU A 163 37.59 24.92 -49.79
CA LEU A 163 38.60 25.43 -48.84
C LEU A 163 38.00 25.72 -47.46
N HIS A 164 36.81 26.32 -47.42
CA HIS A 164 36.13 26.62 -46.16
C HIS A 164 35.73 25.33 -45.43
N SER A 165 35.06 24.41 -46.11
CA SER A 165 34.69 23.10 -45.53
C SER A 165 35.92 22.31 -45.08
N THR A 166 37.02 22.35 -45.84
CA THR A 166 38.28 21.70 -45.46
C THR A 166 38.89 22.33 -44.21
N ALA A 167 38.87 23.67 -44.11
CA ALA A 167 39.38 24.38 -42.95
C ALA A 167 38.56 24.10 -41.68
N GLU A 168 37.23 24.05 -41.79
CA GLU A 168 36.33 23.67 -40.71
C GLU A 168 36.62 22.22 -40.26
N PHE A 169 36.66 21.26 -41.19
CA PHE A 169 37.02 19.87 -40.89
C PHE A 169 38.36 19.75 -40.16
N LEU A 170 39.38 20.48 -40.63
CA LEU A 170 40.71 20.47 -40.03
C LEU A 170 40.68 21.04 -38.60
N GLN A 171 39.90 22.10 -38.35
CA GLN A 171 39.72 22.67 -37.02
C GLN A 171 39.02 21.69 -36.06
N HIS A 172 37.95 21.03 -36.51
CA HIS A 172 37.24 20.01 -35.72
C HIS A 172 38.15 18.82 -35.43
N MET A 173 38.92 18.35 -36.41
CA MET A 173 39.91 17.29 -36.25
C MET A 173 41.00 17.67 -35.23
N ILE A 174 41.60 18.86 -35.33
CA ILE A 174 42.61 19.35 -34.36
C ILE A 174 42.01 19.41 -32.95
N ARG A 175 40.76 19.84 -32.80
CA ARG A 175 40.08 19.88 -31.51
C ARG A 175 39.87 18.47 -30.94
N ALA A 176 39.43 17.51 -31.75
CA ALA A 176 39.27 16.11 -31.35
C ALA A 176 40.61 15.50 -30.89
N PHE A 177 41.70 15.71 -31.64
CA PHE A 177 43.05 15.27 -31.25
C PHE A 177 43.53 15.90 -29.93
N ARG A 178 43.27 17.20 -29.72
CA ARG A 178 43.64 17.88 -28.46
C ARG A 178 42.86 17.31 -27.27
N LEU A 179 41.58 17.02 -27.43
CA LEU A 179 40.75 16.42 -26.38
C LEU A 179 41.18 14.96 -26.11
N SER A 180 41.41 14.17 -27.16
CA SER A 180 41.94 12.80 -27.05
C SER A 180 43.29 12.77 -26.33
N LYS A 181 44.21 13.70 -26.67
CA LYS A 181 45.49 13.84 -25.96
C LYS A 181 45.31 14.17 -24.48
N LYS A 182 44.43 15.12 -24.14
CA LYS A 182 44.12 15.47 -22.74
C LYS A 182 43.54 14.28 -21.96
N LEU A 183 42.67 13.49 -22.59
CA LEU A 183 42.12 12.27 -21.99
C LEU A 183 43.21 11.25 -21.71
N ARG A 184 44.13 11.05 -22.65
CA ARG A 184 45.29 10.16 -22.45
C ARG A 184 46.20 10.62 -21.34
N ASP A 185 46.55 11.91 -21.33
CA ASP A 185 47.46 12.48 -20.32
C ASP A 185 46.87 12.33 -18.89
N LEU A 186 45.54 12.38 -18.74
CA LEU A 186 44.86 12.13 -17.47
C LEU A 186 44.91 10.66 -17.03
N ILE A 187 44.83 9.72 -17.97
CA ILE A 187 44.82 8.28 -17.68
C ILE A 187 46.24 7.78 -17.44
N SER A 188 47.22 8.24 -18.22
CA SER A 188 48.64 7.89 -18.03
C SER A 188 49.20 8.47 -16.74
N ALA A 189 48.76 9.67 -16.32
CA ALA A 189 49.09 10.22 -15.01
C ALA A 189 48.61 9.31 -13.86
N SER A 190 47.58 8.49 -14.09
CA SER A 190 47.04 7.57 -13.07
C SER A 190 47.91 6.35 -12.79
N GLU A 191 48.72 5.91 -13.76
CA GLU A 191 49.66 4.78 -13.58
C GLU A 191 50.78 5.09 -12.58
N SER A 192 51.03 6.39 -12.32
CA SER A 192 52.05 6.88 -11.40
C SER A 192 51.54 7.22 -9.99
N GLY A 193 50.21 7.19 -9.76
CA GLY A 193 49.61 7.54 -8.47
C GLY A 193 48.07 7.42 -8.44
N PRO A 194 47.51 6.45 -7.69
CA PRO A 194 46.07 6.14 -7.70
C PRO A 194 45.15 7.23 -7.11
N GLU A 195 45.68 8.20 -6.36
CA GLU A 195 44.87 9.25 -5.70
C GLU A 195 44.54 10.47 -6.60
N LYS A 196 45.06 10.54 -7.83
CA LYS A 196 44.86 11.70 -8.74
C LYS A 196 43.88 11.44 -9.89
N LEU A 197 43.23 10.27 -9.91
CA LEU A 197 42.35 9.88 -11.01
C LEU A 197 40.95 10.50 -10.82
N ASP A 198 40.71 11.64 -11.47
CA ASP A 198 39.37 12.21 -11.58
C ASP A 198 38.59 11.44 -12.66
N LEU A 199 38.06 10.27 -12.27
CA LEU A 199 37.26 9.40 -13.13
C LEU A 199 36.07 10.13 -13.76
N ALA A 200 35.46 11.08 -13.04
CA ALA A 200 34.32 11.86 -13.54
C ALA A 200 34.74 12.78 -14.68
N LYS A 201 35.90 13.44 -14.56
CA LYS A 201 36.46 14.30 -15.61
C LYS A 201 36.93 13.51 -16.83
N ALA A 202 37.49 12.31 -16.63
CA ALA A 202 37.82 11.41 -17.73
C ALA A 202 36.56 10.97 -18.51
N ALA A 203 35.46 10.66 -17.81
CA ALA A 203 34.17 10.33 -18.42
C ALA A 203 33.59 11.48 -19.24
N GLN A 204 33.69 12.70 -18.70
CA GLN A 204 33.22 13.90 -19.38
C GLN A 204 33.98 14.14 -20.67
N LEU A 205 35.33 14.08 -20.64
CA LEU A 205 36.15 14.24 -21.85
C LEU A 205 35.87 13.15 -22.88
N HIS A 206 35.65 11.90 -22.45
CA HIS A 206 35.28 10.81 -23.34
C HIS A 206 33.96 11.11 -24.08
N CYS A 207 32.91 11.53 -23.38
CA CYS A 207 31.64 11.89 -24.01
C CYS A 207 31.72 13.14 -24.88
N GLU A 208 32.48 14.15 -24.47
CA GLU A 208 32.72 15.34 -25.29
C GLU A 208 33.42 14.98 -26.61
N ILE A 209 34.37 14.04 -26.61
CA ILE A 209 35.04 13.58 -27.84
C ILE A 209 34.04 12.87 -28.77
N LEU A 210 33.22 11.95 -28.24
CA LEU A 210 32.25 11.21 -29.04
C LEU A 210 31.17 12.13 -29.63
N ASN A 211 30.64 13.07 -28.84
CA ASN A 211 29.64 14.04 -29.31
C ASN A 211 30.23 14.93 -30.40
N MET A 212 31.45 15.44 -30.21
CA MET A 212 32.16 16.21 -31.23
C MET A 212 32.37 15.40 -32.52
N CYS A 213 32.79 14.14 -32.45
CA CYS A 213 32.97 13.33 -33.66
C CYS A 213 31.65 13.10 -34.42
N ASN A 214 30.53 12.92 -33.69
CA ASN A 214 29.21 12.70 -34.28
C ASN A 214 28.58 13.99 -34.83
N GLU A 215 28.71 15.13 -34.15
CA GLU A 215 28.13 16.41 -34.58
C GLU A 215 28.74 16.95 -35.88
N TYR A 216 30.04 16.69 -36.10
CA TYR A 216 30.79 17.19 -37.26
C TYR A 216 31.08 16.10 -38.31
N ASP A 217 30.43 14.94 -38.22
CA ASP A 217 30.56 13.78 -39.13
C ASP A 217 32.02 13.45 -39.48
N LEU A 218 32.87 13.37 -38.45
CA LEU A 218 34.31 13.14 -38.61
C LEU A 218 34.65 11.66 -38.86
N MET A 219 33.64 10.81 -39.00
CA MET A 219 33.76 9.36 -39.13
C MET A 219 34.22 8.98 -40.55
N GLY A 220 35.16 8.03 -40.67
CA GLY A 220 35.69 7.58 -41.97
C GLY A 220 37.00 8.25 -42.40
N ILE A 221 37.60 9.08 -41.53
CA ILE A 221 38.97 9.57 -41.69
C ILE A 221 39.89 8.65 -40.88
N ASP A 222 40.80 7.93 -41.54
CA ASP A 222 41.68 6.92 -40.92
C ASP A 222 42.36 7.40 -39.62
N CYS A 223 42.90 8.61 -39.62
CA CYS A 223 43.58 9.19 -38.46
C CYS A 223 42.65 9.42 -37.25
N ILE A 224 41.37 9.73 -37.50
CA ILE A 224 40.37 9.95 -36.44
C ILE A 224 39.80 8.60 -35.99
N ASP A 225 39.61 7.65 -36.91
CA ASP A 225 39.12 6.31 -36.62
C ASP A 225 40.10 5.53 -35.72
N GLU A 226 41.42 5.65 -35.95
CA GLU A 226 42.43 5.12 -35.04
C GLU A 226 42.33 5.71 -33.62
N GLU A 227 42.14 7.02 -33.51
CA GLU A 227 41.98 7.69 -32.22
C GLU A 227 40.67 7.31 -31.54
N LEU A 228 39.58 7.17 -32.30
CA LEU A 228 38.29 6.70 -31.80
C LEU A 228 38.38 5.29 -31.24
N ASN A 229 39.14 4.39 -31.87
CA ASN A 229 39.39 3.06 -31.34
C ASN A 229 40.11 3.13 -29.97
N ARG A 230 41.13 3.99 -29.84
CA ARG A 230 41.82 4.23 -28.56
C ARG A 230 40.89 4.86 -27.51
N VAL A 231 40.02 5.79 -27.90
CA VAL A 231 39.03 6.43 -27.01
C VAL A 231 37.99 5.40 -26.54
N LYS A 232 37.57 4.47 -27.40
CA LYS A 232 36.68 3.35 -27.02
C LYS A 232 37.33 2.42 -25.99
N GLU A 233 38.58 2.01 -26.19
CA GLU A 233 39.34 1.20 -25.22
C GLU A 233 39.48 1.90 -23.86
N ILE A 234 39.67 3.23 -23.88
CA ILE A 234 39.67 4.06 -22.68
C ILE A 234 38.29 4.07 -22.02
N GLY A 235 37.21 4.19 -22.80
CA GLY A 235 35.83 4.14 -22.31
C GLY A 235 35.48 2.81 -21.65
N GLU A 236 35.94 1.68 -22.20
CA GLU A 236 35.80 0.36 -21.57
C GLU A 236 36.52 0.28 -20.23
N ARG A 237 37.80 0.67 -20.18
CA ARG A 237 38.57 0.72 -18.92
C ARG A 237 37.91 1.62 -17.86
N LEU A 238 37.35 2.75 -18.29
CA LEU A 238 36.67 3.68 -17.40
C LEU A 238 35.38 3.08 -16.82
N ARG A 239 34.60 2.36 -17.63
CA ARG A 239 33.41 1.62 -17.17
C ARG A 239 33.78 0.53 -16.17
N ASP A 240 34.83 -0.24 -16.43
CA ASP A 240 35.31 -1.28 -15.52
C ASP A 240 35.76 -0.71 -14.17
N GLU A 241 36.55 0.36 -14.17
CA GLU A 241 37.05 0.95 -12.93
C GLU A 241 35.94 1.68 -12.16
N ALA A 242 35.04 2.37 -12.86
CA ALA A 242 33.87 2.99 -12.25
C ALA A 242 32.93 1.96 -11.63
N MET A 243 32.74 0.80 -12.27
CA MET A 243 31.96 -0.30 -11.71
C MET A 243 32.61 -0.85 -10.45
N LYS A 244 33.93 -1.06 -10.43
CA LYS A 244 34.65 -1.51 -9.21
C LYS A 244 34.54 -0.50 -8.07
N VAL A 245 34.70 0.80 -8.34
CA VAL A 245 34.55 1.86 -7.33
C VAL A 245 33.11 1.89 -6.81
N LEU A 246 32.13 1.75 -7.70
CA LEU A 246 30.71 1.73 -7.33
C LEU A 246 30.37 0.50 -6.48
N GLU A 247 30.83 -0.69 -6.85
CA GLU A 247 30.62 -1.93 -6.08
C GLU A 247 31.29 -1.86 -4.70
N ARG A 248 32.54 -1.39 -4.63
CA ARG A 248 33.25 -1.18 -3.37
C ARG A 248 32.54 -0.16 -2.48
N GLY A 249 32.08 0.94 -3.06
CA GLY A 249 31.32 1.97 -2.35
C GLY A 249 29.99 1.44 -1.82
N MET A 250 29.32 0.56 -2.58
CA MET A 250 28.07 -0.08 -2.15
C MET A 250 28.28 -1.10 -1.04
N GLU A 251 29.36 -1.89 -1.09
CA GLU A 251 29.71 -2.87 -0.06
C GLU A 251 30.19 -2.20 1.24
N GLY A 252 30.97 -1.12 1.13
CA GLY A 252 31.47 -0.34 2.26
C GLY A 252 30.53 0.76 2.77
N LEU A 253 29.36 0.95 2.14
CA LEU A 253 28.43 2.05 2.41
C LEU A 253 29.11 3.45 2.36
N ASN A 254 30.05 3.62 1.43
CA ASN A 254 30.83 4.84 1.24
C ASN A 254 30.16 5.77 0.22
N GLN A 255 29.59 6.87 0.72
CA GLN A 255 28.85 7.85 -0.10
C GLN A 255 29.72 8.51 -1.18
N ALA A 256 31.02 8.72 -0.92
CA ALA A 256 31.91 9.39 -1.86
C ALA A 256 32.23 8.49 -3.07
N GLU A 257 32.53 7.22 -2.83
CA GLU A 257 32.80 6.24 -3.89
C GLU A 257 31.54 5.98 -4.73
N VAL A 258 30.38 5.78 -4.10
CA VAL A 258 29.10 5.62 -4.81
C VAL A 258 28.78 6.87 -5.62
N GLY A 259 28.93 8.06 -5.04
CA GLY A 259 28.70 9.32 -5.73
C GLY A 259 29.67 9.57 -6.89
N THR A 260 30.90 9.04 -6.82
CA THR A 260 31.90 9.13 -7.89
C THR A 260 31.55 8.17 -9.03
N GLY A 261 31.31 6.89 -8.73
CA GLY A 261 30.89 5.90 -9.73
C GLY A 261 29.63 6.32 -10.49
N LEU A 262 28.60 6.78 -9.77
CA LEU A 262 27.36 7.27 -10.40
C LEU A 262 27.60 8.48 -11.30
N GLN A 263 28.51 9.38 -10.92
CA GLN A 263 28.85 10.54 -11.75
C GLN A 263 29.53 10.13 -13.06
N VAL A 264 30.41 9.12 -13.03
CA VAL A 264 31.02 8.57 -14.26
C VAL A 264 29.93 8.04 -15.18
N PHE A 265 29.01 7.22 -14.69
CA PHE A 265 27.95 6.64 -15.52
C PHE A 265 26.92 7.68 -16.00
N TYR A 266 26.68 8.76 -15.24
CA TYR A 266 25.91 9.90 -15.73
C TYR A 266 26.61 10.60 -16.89
N ASN A 267 27.90 10.91 -16.73
CA ASN A 267 28.70 11.55 -17.78
C ASN A 267 28.79 10.67 -19.04
N LEU A 268 28.80 9.35 -18.89
CA LEU A 268 28.78 8.37 -20.00
C LEU A 268 27.40 8.17 -20.66
N GLY A 269 26.32 8.73 -20.08
CA GLY A 269 24.95 8.53 -20.57
C GLY A 269 24.36 7.15 -20.28
N GLU A 270 24.97 6.38 -19.36
CA GLU A 270 24.59 4.98 -19.05
C GLU A 270 24.00 4.81 -17.64
N LEU A 271 23.80 5.90 -16.88
CA LEU A 271 23.38 5.88 -15.47
C LEU A 271 22.18 4.97 -15.20
N LYS A 272 21.10 5.11 -15.97
CA LYS A 272 19.87 4.34 -15.76
C LYS A 272 20.12 2.84 -15.91
N VAL A 273 20.83 2.44 -16.96
CA VAL A 273 21.15 1.02 -17.23
C VAL A 273 22.00 0.44 -16.10
N THR A 274 23.02 1.17 -15.64
CA THR A 274 23.89 0.71 -14.56
C THR A 274 23.13 0.57 -13.24
N VAL A 275 22.27 1.54 -12.88
CA VAL A 275 21.47 1.45 -11.66
C VAL A 275 20.48 0.28 -11.73
N GLU A 276 19.82 0.06 -12.86
CA GLU A 276 18.94 -1.10 -13.06
C GLU A 276 19.69 -2.43 -12.95
N GLN A 277 20.91 -2.53 -13.50
CA GLN A 277 21.77 -3.70 -13.35
C GLN A 277 22.15 -3.97 -11.90
N LEU A 278 22.53 -2.93 -11.14
CA LEU A 278 22.84 -3.06 -9.72
C LEU A 278 21.62 -3.48 -8.90
N VAL A 279 20.47 -2.85 -9.11
CA VAL A 279 19.21 -3.21 -8.45
C VAL A 279 18.84 -4.66 -8.75
N ASN A 280 18.98 -5.11 -10.00
CA ASN A 280 18.74 -6.51 -10.37
C ASN A 280 19.76 -7.47 -9.75
N LYS A 281 21.04 -7.09 -9.64
CA LYS A 281 22.08 -7.87 -8.94
C LYS A 281 21.72 -8.07 -7.47
N TYR A 282 21.40 -7.00 -6.75
CA TYR A 282 21.03 -7.05 -5.33
C TYR A 282 19.71 -7.81 -5.09
N LYS A 283 18.71 -7.60 -5.95
CA LYS A 283 17.48 -8.41 -5.98
C LYS A 283 17.79 -9.89 -6.14
N GLY A 284 18.64 -10.26 -7.11
CA GLY A 284 19.06 -11.64 -7.35
C GLY A 284 19.78 -12.28 -6.16
N ILE A 285 20.67 -11.52 -5.50
CA ILE A 285 21.38 -11.97 -4.29
C ILE A 285 20.39 -12.31 -3.16
N GLY A 286 19.43 -11.42 -2.89
CA GLY A 286 18.45 -11.64 -1.83
C GLY A 286 17.49 -12.80 -2.13
N VAL A 287 16.96 -12.89 -3.36
CA VAL A 287 16.10 -14.01 -3.79
C VAL A 287 16.84 -15.35 -3.72
N LYS A 288 18.12 -15.39 -4.12
CA LYS A 288 18.96 -16.57 -3.99
C LYS A 288 19.18 -16.95 -2.53
N SER A 289 19.42 -15.98 -1.64
CA SER A 289 19.57 -16.21 -0.21
C SER A 289 18.33 -16.88 0.40
N VAL A 290 17.13 -16.38 0.08
CA VAL A 290 15.85 -16.98 0.51
C VAL A 290 15.74 -18.43 0.03
N SER A 291 16.10 -18.67 -1.23
CA SER A 291 15.98 -20.00 -1.84
C SER A 291 16.96 -21.00 -1.21
N VAL A 292 18.19 -20.57 -0.91
CA VAL A 292 19.21 -21.40 -0.23
C VAL A 292 18.83 -21.71 1.21
N ALA A 293 18.22 -20.74 1.91
CA ALA A 293 17.83 -20.91 3.32
C ALA A 293 16.80 -22.03 3.52
N LEU A 294 15.93 -22.25 2.54
CA LEU A 294 14.84 -23.24 2.57
C LEU A 294 15.12 -24.49 1.70
N ASP A 295 16.33 -24.65 1.17
CA ASP A 295 16.70 -25.82 0.36
C ASP A 295 16.90 -27.08 1.22
N MET A 296 15.90 -27.97 1.18
CA MET A 296 15.87 -29.22 1.93
C MET A 296 17.01 -30.19 1.59
N LYS A 297 17.51 -30.19 0.34
CA LYS A 297 18.63 -31.07 -0.04
C LYS A 297 19.93 -30.64 0.64
N ALA A 298 20.15 -29.33 0.71
CA ALA A 298 21.31 -28.76 1.36
C ALA A 298 21.23 -28.90 2.90
N ILE A 299 20.03 -28.87 3.49
CA ILE A 299 19.82 -29.10 4.93
C ILE A 299 20.16 -30.56 5.30
N SER A 300 19.76 -31.52 4.45
CA SER A 300 20.07 -32.94 4.66
C SER A 300 21.53 -33.30 4.38
N ALA A 301 22.22 -32.58 3.49
CA ALA A 301 23.60 -32.86 3.10
C ALA A 301 24.65 -32.22 4.03
N GLY A 302 24.33 -31.08 4.68
CA GLY A 302 25.21 -30.42 5.65
C GLY A 302 25.40 -31.20 6.96
N GLY A 303 24.56 -32.21 7.22
CA GLY A 303 24.67 -33.12 8.37
C GLY A 303 25.66 -34.29 8.19
N GLY A 304 26.68 -34.13 7.36
CA GLY A 304 27.58 -35.21 6.95
C GLY A 304 28.45 -35.78 8.07
N GLY A 305 28.24 -37.07 8.37
CA GLY A 305 29.11 -37.89 9.21
C GLY A 305 28.92 -39.40 8.97
N GLY A 306 29.35 -39.87 7.78
CA GLY A 306 29.91 -41.20 7.50
C GLY A 306 29.18 -42.48 7.93
N GLY A 307 28.53 -43.16 6.98
CA GLY A 307 28.04 -44.53 7.18
C GLY A 307 27.26 -45.12 6.01
N TYR A 308 27.76 -44.97 4.77
CA TYR A 308 27.17 -45.66 3.62
C TYR A 308 27.72 -47.08 3.52
N GLY A 309 26.94 -48.05 4.01
CA GLY A 309 27.02 -49.45 3.56
C GLY A 309 26.22 -49.63 2.25
N PRO A 310 26.68 -50.45 1.30
CA PRO A 310 25.98 -50.62 0.02
C PRO A 310 24.77 -51.55 0.20
N GLY A 311 23.55 -51.01 0.04
CA GLY A 311 22.33 -51.84 -0.03
C GLY A 311 20.99 -51.27 0.48
N GLY A 312 20.86 -49.97 0.79
CA GLY A 312 19.61 -49.40 1.32
C GLY A 312 18.76 -48.66 0.28
N ILE A 313 17.52 -49.12 0.07
CA ILE A 313 16.50 -48.54 -0.82
C ILE A 313 16.19 -47.07 -0.43
N ARG A 314 16.27 -46.16 -1.42
CA ARG A 314 15.91 -44.73 -1.29
C ARG A 314 14.40 -44.57 -1.13
N GLY A 315 13.94 -44.33 0.10
CA GLY A 315 12.59 -43.84 0.40
C GLY A 315 12.62 -42.44 1.00
N SER A 316 12.07 -41.47 0.26
CA SER A 316 11.50 -40.18 0.70
C SER A 316 12.18 -39.38 1.84
N GLY A 317 12.91 -38.32 1.45
CA GLY A 317 12.77 -36.92 1.92
C GLY A 317 12.77 -36.54 3.40
N THR A 318 12.89 -37.47 4.34
CA THR A 318 12.81 -37.22 5.79
C THR A 318 14.13 -37.59 6.46
N PRO A 319 14.74 -36.70 7.26
CA PRO A 319 15.96 -37.05 7.99
C PRO A 319 15.66 -38.12 9.05
N GLN A 320 16.45 -39.19 9.06
CA GLN A 320 16.36 -40.29 10.04
C GLN A 320 16.47 -39.77 11.48
N ILE A 321 15.78 -40.49 12.38
CA ILE A 321 15.41 -40.18 13.78
C ILE A 321 16.56 -39.75 14.73
N GLY A 322 17.84 -39.83 14.32
CA GLY A 322 18.98 -39.28 15.07
C GLY A 322 19.50 -37.90 14.57
N GLY A 323 19.11 -37.44 13.38
CA GLY A 323 19.59 -36.20 12.75
C GLY A 323 18.67 -34.98 12.91
N GLY A 324 17.46 -35.16 13.45
CA GLY A 324 16.42 -34.13 13.47
C GLY A 324 16.78 -32.88 14.28
N ALA A 325 17.48 -33.02 15.42
CA ALA A 325 17.89 -31.87 16.24
C ALA A 325 18.97 -31.02 15.57
N ARG A 326 19.96 -31.65 14.93
CA ARG A 326 21.00 -30.93 14.17
C ARG A 326 20.45 -30.27 12.92
N ALA A 327 19.57 -30.97 12.18
CA ALA A 327 18.90 -30.40 11.00
C ALA A 327 17.99 -29.22 11.38
N ARG A 328 17.37 -29.25 12.56
CA ARG A 328 16.59 -28.12 13.11
C ARG A 328 17.47 -26.91 13.38
N GLU A 329 18.61 -27.10 14.04
CA GLU A 329 19.54 -26.01 14.33
C GLU A 329 20.11 -25.41 13.04
N GLU A 330 20.53 -26.25 12.10
CA GLU A 330 21.00 -25.81 10.78
C GLU A 330 19.94 -24.99 10.02
N LEU A 331 18.67 -25.38 10.07
CA LEU A 331 17.58 -24.61 9.47
C LEU A 331 17.45 -23.21 10.10
N TRP A 332 17.54 -23.10 11.43
CA TRP A 332 17.50 -21.81 12.12
C TRP A 332 18.72 -20.93 11.80
N GLN A 333 19.92 -21.51 11.76
CA GLN A 333 21.15 -20.81 11.39
C GLN A 333 21.09 -20.25 9.97
N ARG A 334 20.59 -21.05 9.02
CA ARG A 334 20.36 -20.62 7.65
C ARG A 334 19.31 -19.52 7.56
N MET A 335 18.23 -19.61 8.33
CA MET A 335 17.23 -18.54 8.39
C MET A 335 17.83 -17.24 8.95
N GLY A 336 18.65 -17.32 10.01
CA GLY A 336 19.39 -16.17 10.54
C GLY A 336 20.31 -15.53 9.50
N THR A 337 21.12 -16.35 8.83
CA THR A 337 22.02 -15.90 7.74
C THR A 337 21.24 -15.25 6.59
N CYS A 338 20.04 -15.79 6.28
CA CYS A 338 19.14 -15.18 5.30
C CYS A 338 18.68 -13.80 5.74
N MET A 339 18.25 -13.62 6.99
CA MET A 339 17.84 -12.32 7.52
C MET A 339 18.99 -11.30 7.45
N ASP A 340 20.20 -11.69 7.81
CA ASP A 340 21.38 -10.82 7.72
C ASP A 340 21.70 -10.43 6.27
N LYS A 341 21.52 -11.36 5.33
CA LYS A 341 21.73 -11.06 3.91
C LYS A 341 20.63 -10.15 3.34
N LEU A 342 19.37 -10.34 3.73
CA LEU A 342 18.27 -9.46 3.36
C LEU A 342 18.48 -8.04 3.90
N HIS A 343 18.91 -7.91 5.16
CA HIS A 343 19.29 -6.64 5.76
C HIS A 343 20.38 -5.94 4.92
N SER A 344 21.49 -6.63 4.65
CA SER A 344 22.60 -6.10 3.86
C SER A 344 22.17 -5.64 2.46
N VAL A 345 21.32 -6.42 1.78
CA VAL A 345 20.79 -6.08 0.44
C VAL A 345 19.94 -4.82 0.48
N VAL A 346 18.99 -4.73 1.42
CA VAL A 346 18.07 -3.59 1.53
C VAL A 346 18.83 -2.31 1.91
N VAL A 347 19.76 -2.39 2.86
CA VAL A 347 20.59 -1.25 3.27
C VAL A 347 21.49 -0.77 2.13
N ALA A 348 22.08 -1.67 1.34
CA ALA A 348 22.90 -1.29 0.20
C ALA A 348 22.08 -0.57 -0.89
N VAL A 349 20.90 -1.08 -1.24
CA VAL A 349 20.01 -0.45 -2.24
C VAL A 349 19.46 0.89 -1.73
N TRP A 350 19.13 0.97 -0.43
CA TRP A 350 18.76 2.25 0.18
C TRP A 350 19.92 3.25 0.16
N HIS A 351 21.15 2.80 0.40
CA HIS A 351 22.33 3.65 0.32
C HIS A 351 22.51 4.21 -1.09
N LEU A 352 22.32 3.40 -2.13
CA LEU A 352 22.31 3.84 -3.53
C LEU A 352 21.26 4.93 -3.77
N GLN A 353 20.01 4.68 -3.36
CA GLN A 353 18.91 5.63 -3.48
C GLN A 353 19.17 6.93 -2.70
N ARG A 354 19.77 6.83 -1.51
CA ARG A 354 20.18 7.98 -0.70
C ARG A 354 21.23 8.83 -1.41
N VAL A 355 22.21 8.23 -2.09
CA VAL A 355 23.22 8.99 -2.82
C VAL A 355 22.62 9.63 -4.07
N LEU A 356 21.79 8.89 -4.83
CA LEU A 356 21.07 9.40 -6.00
C LEU A 356 20.16 10.58 -5.66
N SER A 357 19.46 10.53 -4.52
CA SER A 357 18.56 11.61 -4.06
C SER A 357 19.28 12.85 -3.55
N LYS A 358 20.59 12.77 -3.25
CA LYS A 358 21.37 13.89 -2.74
C LYS A 358 22.32 14.50 -3.77
N LYS A 359 22.82 13.70 -4.72
CA LYS A 359 23.77 14.18 -5.72
C LYS A 359 23.06 14.88 -6.88
N ARG A 360 23.57 16.07 -7.19
CA ARG A 360 23.27 16.82 -8.41
C ARG A 360 24.51 16.86 -9.28
N ASP A 361 24.28 16.86 -10.58
CA ASP A 361 25.37 17.10 -11.52
C ASP A 361 25.95 18.51 -11.33
N PRO A 362 27.29 18.68 -11.29
CA PRO A 362 27.91 19.99 -11.10
C PRO A 362 27.63 21.01 -12.22
N PHE A 363 27.27 20.56 -13.42
CA PHE A 363 27.12 21.43 -14.60
C PHE A 363 25.65 21.59 -15.00
N THR A 364 24.88 20.51 -15.07
CA THR A 364 23.47 20.50 -15.47
C THR A 364 22.54 20.80 -14.28
N TYR A 365 23.02 20.69 -13.04
CA TYR A 365 22.25 20.79 -11.80
C TYR A 365 21.08 19.80 -11.69
N VAL A 366 20.99 18.83 -12.60
CA VAL A 366 19.97 17.77 -12.61
C VAL A 366 20.25 16.81 -11.47
N LEU A 367 19.20 16.40 -10.76
CA LEU A 367 19.29 15.38 -9.73
C LEU A 367 19.52 14.02 -10.40
N LEU A 368 20.52 13.26 -9.97
CA LEU A 368 20.80 11.94 -10.56
C LEU A 368 19.61 10.98 -10.42
N LEU A 369 18.78 11.13 -9.38
CA LEU A 369 17.58 10.33 -9.19
C LEU A 369 16.51 10.59 -10.27
N ASP A 370 16.32 11.84 -10.69
CA ASP A 370 15.28 12.22 -11.67
C ASP A 370 15.57 11.64 -13.06
N GLU A 371 16.85 11.39 -13.37
CA GLU A 371 17.27 10.72 -14.60
C GLU A 371 16.97 9.21 -14.58
N VAL A 372 17.01 8.59 -13.39
CA VAL A 372 16.82 7.14 -13.22
C VAL A 372 15.34 6.79 -13.03
N ILE A 373 14.61 7.59 -12.24
CA ILE A 373 13.22 7.35 -11.84
C ILE A 373 12.35 8.46 -12.44
N LYS A 374 11.38 8.09 -13.29
CA LYS A 374 10.42 9.04 -13.86
C LYS A 374 9.20 9.21 -12.94
N GLU A 375 8.44 10.29 -13.11
CA GLU A 375 7.22 10.51 -12.33
C GLU A 375 6.25 9.31 -12.43
N GLY A 376 5.86 8.75 -11.28
CA GLY A 376 4.97 7.58 -11.17
C GLY A 376 5.68 6.23 -10.97
N ASP A 377 6.99 6.17 -11.13
CA ASP A 377 7.77 4.97 -10.88
C ASP A 377 7.97 4.70 -9.37
N SER A 378 7.90 3.44 -8.96
CA SER A 378 8.24 3.04 -7.59
C SER A 378 9.72 3.24 -7.29
N MET A 379 10.04 3.55 -6.03
CA MET A 379 11.42 3.75 -5.57
C MET A 379 12.24 2.45 -5.69
N LEU A 380 13.57 2.58 -5.80
CA LEU A 380 14.46 1.43 -5.97
C LEU A 380 14.36 0.45 -4.79
N THR A 381 14.27 0.99 -3.57
CA THR A 381 14.09 0.21 -2.35
C THR A 381 12.79 -0.59 -2.35
N ASP A 382 11.69 0.02 -2.80
CA ASP A 382 10.37 -0.63 -2.86
C ASP A 382 10.37 -1.79 -3.86
N ARG A 383 10.94 -1.59 -5.06
CA ARG A 383 11.06 -2.63 -6.09
C ARG A 383 11.83 -3.86 -5.59
N VAL A 384 12.91 -3.64 -4.83
CA VAL A 384 13.70 -4.72 -4.25
C VAL A 384 12.94 -5.37 -3.10
N TRP A 385 12.39 -4.58 -2.18
CA TRP A 385 11.65 -5.09 -1.03
C TRP A 385 10.47 -5.96 -1.45
N GLU A 386 9.63 -5.50 -2.38
CA GLU A 386 8.49 -6.26 -2.91
C GLU A 386 8.94 -7.60 -3.51
N ALA A 387 10.03 -7.60 -4.28
CA ALA A 387 10.60 -8.82 -4.83
C ALA A 387 11.10 -9.79 -3.75
N LEU A 388 11.74 -9.27 -2.69
CA LEU A 388 12.24 -10.07 -1.58
C LEU A 388 11.08 -10.67 -0.76
N VAL A 389 10.07 -9.87 -0.41
CA VAL A 389 8.88 -10.34 0.31
C VAL A 389 8.11 -11.37 -0.50
N LYS A 390 7.93 -11.14 -1.80
CA LYS A 390 7.27 -12.12 -2.70
C LYS A 390 8.06 -13.42 -2.80
N ALA A 391 9.38 -13.35 -2.93
CA ALA A 391 10.25 -14.54 -2.94
C ALA A 391 10.19 -15.28 -1.59
N PHE A 392 10.26 -14.54 -0.48
CA PHE A 392 10.18 -15.08 0.87
C PHE A 392 8.84 -15.79 1.13
N GLY A 393 7.72 -15.11 0.89
CA GLY A 393 6.38 -15.68 1.06
C GLY A 393 6.11 -16.88 0.16
N SER A 394 6.53 -16.84 -1.12
CA SER A 394 6.36 -17.98 -2.04
C SER A 394 7.18 -19.19 -1.62
N GLN A 395 8.42 -18.99 -1.18
CA GLN A 395 9.28 -20.09 -0.71
C GLN A 395 8.80 -20.66 0.62
N LEU A 396 8.37 -19.82 1.57
CA LEU A 396 7.78 -20.28 2.83
C LEU A 396 6.47 -21.05 2.61
N LYS A 397 5.59 -20.56 1.73
CA LYS A 397 4.35 -21.26 1.37
C LYS A 397 4.64 -22.60 0.71
N SER A 398 5.61 -22.64 -0.22
CA SER A 398 6.08 -23.88 -0.85
C SER A 398 6.61 -24.86 0.20
N ALA A 399 7.51 -24.42 1.07
CA ALA A 399 8.10 -25.24 2.14
C ALA A 399 7.04 -25.75 3.13
N PHE A 400 6.04 -24.94 3.47
CA PHE A 400 4.91 -25.33 4.33
C PHE A 400 4.09 -26.48 3.72
N THR A 401 3.89 -26.48 2.40
CA THR A 401 3.12 -27.52 1.70
C THR A 401 3.93 -28.76 1.37
N ALA A 402 5.21 -28.60 1.03
CA ALA A 402 6.06 -29.67 0.51
C ALA A 402 6.83 -30.43 1.60
N SER A 403 7.12 -29.80 2.75
CA SER A 403 7.96 -30.37 3.82
C SER A 403 7.25 -30.36 5.16
N SER A 404 6.84 -31.54 5.62
CA SER A 404 6.28 -31.71 6.97
C SER A 404 7.28 -31.30 8.07
N PHE A 405 8.57 -31.55 7.86
CA PHE A 405 9.64 -31.18 8.80
C PHE A 405 9.75 -29.67 9.00
N VAL A 406 9.79 -28.89 7.91
CA VAL A 406 9.86 -27.41 7.99
C VAL A 406 8.56 -26.86 8.57
N LYS A 407 7.42 -27.41 8.14
CA LYS A 407 6.12 -27.06 8.69
C LYS A 407 6.09 -27.21 10.20
N GLU A 408 6.48 -28.37 10.73
CA GLU A 408 6.47 -28.65 12.16
C GLU A 408 7.42 -27.71 12.94
N ILE A 409 8.66 -27.56 12.47
CA ILE A 409 9.66 -26.74 13.15
C ILE A 409 9.25 -25.27 13.24
N PHE A 410 8.80 -24.68 12.14
CA PHE A 410 8.38 -23.27 12.14
C PHE A 410 7.00 -23.06 12.75
N THR A 411 6.14 -24.07 12.82
CA THR A 411 4.89 -23.99 13.57
C THR A 411 5.16 -23.95 15.06
N VAL A 412 5.93 -24.90 15.60
CA VAL A 412 6.27 -24.94 17.04
C VAL A 412 7.20 -23.77 17.42
N GLY A 413 8.14 -23.42 16.54
CA GLY A 413 9.06 -22.30 16.73
C GLY A 413 8.57 -20.97 16.17
N TYR A 414 7.27 -20.80 15.95
CA TYR A 414 6.71 -19.56 15.39
C TYR A 414 7.12 -18.29 16.17
N PRO A 415 7.10 -18.27 17.53
CA PRO A 415 7.58 -17.09 18.28
C PRO A 415 9.02 -16.71 17.95
N LYS A 416 9.90 -17.71 17.71
CA LYS A 416 11.28 -17.48 17.28
C LYS A 416 11.36 -16.97 15.83
N LEU A 417 10.52 -17.47 14.93
CA LEU A 417 10.46 -16.99 13.55
C LEU A 417 9.97 -15.54 13.49
N PHE A 418 8.92 -15.22 14.23
CA PHE A 418 8.35 -13.88 14.29
C PHE A 418 9.37 -12.87 14.84
N SER A 419 10.03 -13.19 15.97
CA SER A 419 11.08 -12.33 16.53
C SER A 419 12.27 -12.15 15.57
N LEU A 420 12.67 -13.16 14.79
CA LEU A 420 13.72 -12.98 13.76
C LEU A 420 13.31 -11.96 12.69
N ILE A 421 12.05 -11.97 12.27
CA ILE A 421 11.52 -11.04 11.27
C ILE A 421 11.36 -9.64 11.87
N GLU A 422 10.82 -9.50 13.08
CA GLU A 422 10.75 -8.19 13.74
C GLU A 422 12.15 -7.59 13.93
N ASN A 423 13.12 -8.38 14.41
CA ASN A 423 14.51 -7.93 14.53
C ASN A 423 15.10 -7.49 13.17
N LEU A 424 14.77 -8.17 12.07
CA LEU A 424 15.16 -7.72 10.72
C LEU A 424 14.54 -6.35 10.40
N LEU A 425 13.23 -6.22 10.57
CA LEU A 425 12.49 -5.00 10.23
C LEU A 425 12.93 -3.81 11.10
N GLU A 426 13.18 -4.03 12.39
CA GLU A 426 13.70 -3.02 13.30
C GLU A 426 15.13 -2.61 12.94
N ARG A 427 16.02 -3.57 12.65
CA ARG A 427 17.39 -3.27 12.21
C ARG A 427 17.38 -2.43 10.93
N ILE A 428 16.59 -2.79 9.92
CA ILE A 428 16.49 -2.00 8.69
C ILE A 428 15.92 -0.61 8.98
N SER A 429 14.87 -0.51 9.81
CA SER A 429 14.27 0.78 10.16
C SER A 429 15.28 1.69 10.84
N ARG A 430 16.03 1.17 11.82
CA ARG A 430 17.03 1.92 12.57
C ARG A 430 18.20 2.38 11.70
N ASP A 431 18.72 1.50 10.85
CA ASP A 431 19.91 1.79 10.06
C ASP A 431 19.61 2.69 8.84
N THR A 432 18.33 2.84 8.48
CA THR A 432 17.86 3.67 7.35
C THR A 432 17.11 4.93 7.79
N ASP A 433 16.98 5.17 9.10
CA ASP A 433 16.41 6.39 9.67
C ASP A 433 17.41 7.56 9.59
N VAL A 434 17.48 8.18 8.42
CA VAL A 434 18.32 9.36 8.17
C VAL A 434 17.46 10.54 7.78
N LYS A 435 17.56 11.62 8.56
CA LYS A 435 16.82 12.87 8.33
C LYS A 435 16.93 13.34 6.87
N GLY A 436 15.76 13.61 6.28
CA GLY A 436 15.63 14.13 4.91
C GLY A 436 15.73 13.08 3.81
N VAL A 437 15.76 11.79 4.14
CA VAL A 437 15.70 10.67 3.18
C VAL A 437 14.57 9.74 3.59
N LEU A 438 13.84 9.19 2.63
CA LEU A 438 12.81 8.19 2.93
C LEU A 438 13.45 6.92 3.53
N PRO A 439 12.83 6.32 4.57
CA PRO A 439 13.25 5.02 5.07
C PRO A 439 13.22 3.95 3.98
N ALA A 440 14.01 2.89 4.12
CA ALA A 440 14.08 1.84 3.10
C ALA A 440 12.79 1.02 2.97
N ILE A 441 11.97 0.96 4.03
CA ILE A 441 10.75 0.17 4.07
C ILE A 441 9.61 1.03 4.65
N SER A 442 8.47 1.03 3.96
CA SER A 442 7.22 1.64 4.42
C SER A 442 6.54 0.80 5.50
N LEU A 443 5.56 1.37 6.21
CA LEU A 443 4.76 0.61 7.19
C LEU A 443 4.05 -0.59 6.51
N GLU A 444 3.49 -0.38 5.33
CA GLU A 444 2.86 -1.44 4.53
C GLU A 444 3.86 -2.54 4.15
N GLY A 445 5.09 -2.17 3.77
CA GLY A 445 6.14 -3.14 3.47
C GLY A 445 6.50 -4.03 4.67
N LYS A 446 6.44 -3.51 5.90
CA LYS A 446 6.62 -4.31 7.13
C LYS A 446 5.48 -5.30 7.30
N GLU A 447 4.24 -4.86 7.10
CA GLU A 447 3.06 -5.71 7.21
C GLU A 447 3.06 -6.85 6.17
N GLN A 448 3.48 -6.57 4.93
CA GLN A 448 3.59 -7.61 3.89
C GLN A 448 4.57 -8.73 4.27
N MET A 449 5.70 -8.40 4.92
CA MET A 449 6.64 -9.40 5.42
C MET A 449 6.05 -10.23 6.56
N VAL A 450 5.28 -9.62 7.47
CA VAL A 450 4.58 -10.34 8.54
C VAL A 450 3.47 -11.22 7.98
N GLN A 451 2.73 -10.76 6.96
CA GLN A 451 1.71 -11.58 6.26
C GLN A 451 2.33 -12.82 5.59
N ALA A 452 3.59 -12.73 5.12
CA ALA A 452 4.28 -13.86 4.51
C ALA A 452 4.45 -15.07 5.47
N ILE A 453 4.43 -14.85 6.79
CA ILE A 453 4.51 -15.92 7.81
C ILE A 453 3.18 -16.27 8.47
N GLU A 454 2.07 -15.65 8.09
CA GLU A 454 0.74 -15.84 8.71
C GLU A 454 0.25 -17.30 8.64
N ILE A 455 0.67 -18.06 7.62
CA ILE A 455 0.35 -19.49 7.50
C ILE A 455 0.91 -20.34 8.66
N PHE A 456 2.07 -19.95 9.20
CA PHE A 456 2.65 -20.60 10.37
C PHE A 456 1.99 -20.09 11.66
N GLN A 457 1.63 -18.81 11.72
CA GLN A 457 0.88 -18.23 12.85
C GLN A 457 -0.44 -18.95 13.07
N THR A 458 -1.23 -19.12 12.00
CA THR A 458 -2.53 -19.80 12.04
C THR A 458 -2.37 -21.26 12.45
N SER A 459 -1.33 -21.95 11.94
CA SER A 459 -1.01 -23.32 12.34
C SER A 459 -0.56 -23.43 13.80
N PHE A 460 0.21 -22.45 14.29
CA PHE A 460 0.67 -22.39 15.67
C PHE A 460 -0.50 -22.19 16.63
N LEU A 461 -1.35 -21.19 16.36
CA LEU A 461 -2.55 -20.94 17.16
C LEU A 461 -3.52 -22.13 17.14
N ALA A 462 -3.64 -22.83 16.01
CA ALA A 462 -4.42 -24.06 15.93
C ALA A 462 -3.82 -25.19 16.79
N LEU A 463 -2.50 -25.33 16.83
CA LEU A 463 -1.79 -26.30 17.66
C LEU A 463 -1.95 -25.98 19.16
N CYS A 464 -1.84 -24.71 19.56
CA CYS A 464 -2.10 -24.27 20.93
C CYS A 464 -3.55 -24.60 21.34
N LEU A 465 -4.51 -24.30 20.47
CA LEU A 465 -5.92 -24.57 20.72
C LEU A 465 -6.21 -26.07 20.82
N SER A 466 -5.68 -26.88 19.90
CA SER A 466 -5.90 -28.33 19.90
C SER A 466 -5.26 -28.96 21.13
N GLY A 467 -4.01 -28.61 21.44
CA GLY A 467 -3.31 -29.14 22.61
C GLY A 467 -4.02 -28.83 23.93
N LEU A 468 -4.52 -27.60 24.11
CA LEU A 468 -5.31 -27.23 25.29
C LEU A 468 -6.69 -27.91 25.28
N SER A 469 -7.36 -27.96 24.14
CA SER A 469 -8.70 -28.57 24.03
C SER A 469 -8.68 -30.08 24.25
N ASP A 470 -7.68 -30.78 23.72
CA ASP A 470 -7.47 -32.22 23.91
C ASP A 470 -7.19 -32.54 25.38
N LEU A 471 -6.39 -31.69 26.04
CA LEU A 471 -6.12 -31.81 27.46
C LEU A 471 -7.41 -31.59 28.28
N VAL A 472 -8.21 -30.57 27.96
CA VAL A 472 -9.53 -30.35 28.59
C VAL A 472 -10.46 -31.55 28.37
N ASN A 473 -10.56 -32.08 27.14
CA ASN A 473 -11.43 -33.22 26.83
C ASN A 473 -10.95 -34.52 27.51
N THR A 474 -9.64 -34.67 27.76
CA THR A 474 -9.08 -35.81 28.50
C THR A 474 -9.41 -35.72 29.99
N VAL A 475 -9.34 -34.52 30.56
CA VAL A 475 -9.65 -34.28 31.99
C VAL A 475 -11.17 -34.31 32.25
N PHE A 476 -11.97 -33.84 31.29
CA PHE A 476 -13.43 -33.82 31.35
C PHE A 476 -14.05 -34.64 30.19
N PRO A 477 -14.01 -35.98 30.26
CA PRO A 477 -14.56 -36.82 29.21
C PRO A 477 -16.09 -36.73 29.15
N VAL A 478 -16.63 -36.59 27.94
CA VAL A 478 -18.08 -36.49 27.69
C VAL A 478 -18.79 -37.82 28.01
N SER A 479 -18.09 -38.94 27.83
CA SER A 479 -18.60 -40.30 28.00
C SER A 479 -18.86 -40.69 29.46
N SER A 480 -18.38 -39.92 30.43
CA SER A 480 -18.46 -40.28 31.86
C SER A 480 -18.79 -39.06 32.71
N ARG A 481 -20.06 -38.92 33.10
CA ARG A 481 -20.58 -37.88 34.00
C ARG A 481 -20.25 -38.07 35.50
N GLY A 482 -19.49 -39.12 35.82
CA GLY A 482 -19.26 -39.59 37.18
C GLY A 482 -17.85 -39.37 37.72
N SER A 483 -16.85 -39.17 36.86
CA SER A 483 -15.46 -39.01 37.30
C SER A 483 -15.13 -37.54 37.57
N VAL A 484 -14.74 -37.24 38.81
CA VAL A 484 -14.20 -35.93 39.18
C VAL A 484 -12.74 -35.87 38.74
N PRO A 485 -12.30 -34.79 38.06
CA PRO A 485 -10.90 -34.63 37.71
C PRO A 485 -10.05 -34.53 38.98
N SER A 486 -8.84 -35.08 38.96
CA SER A 486 -7.92 -34.98 40.09
C SER A 486 -7.24 -33.61 40.13
N LYS A 487 -6.78 -33.20 41.31
CA LYS A 487 -6.00 -31.96 41.47
C LYS A 487 -4.77 -31.92 40.54
N GLU A 488 -4.11 -33.07 40.35
CA GLU A 488 -2.98 -33.18 39.43
C GLU A 488 -3.39 -32.90 37.98
N GLN A 489 -4.52 -33.44 37.54
CA GLN A 489 -5.03 -33.19 36.18
C GLN A 489 -5.34 -31.71 35.94
N ILE A 490 -5.94 -31.03 36.92
CA ILE A 490 -6.20 -29.58 36.87
C ILE A 490 -4.89 -28.79 36.85
N SER A 491 -3.91 -29.17 37.67
CA SER A 491 -2.58 -28.54 37.67
C SER A 491 -1.88 -28.66 36.31
N ARG A 492 -2.06 -29.77 35.59
CA ARG A 492 -1.53 -29.93 34.22
C ARG A 492 -2.16 -28.94 33.24
N ILE A 493 -3.47 -28.64 33.35
CA ILE A 493 -4.11 -27.59 32.53
C ILE A 493 -3.46 -26.24 32.82
N ILE A 494 -3.32 -25.90 34.10
CA ILE A 494 -2.78 -24.61 34.54
C ILE A 494 -1.32 -24.46 34.09
N SER A 495 -0.48 -25.47 34.29
CA SER A 495 0.91 -25.46 33.83
C SER A 495 1.01 -25.33 32.31
N ARG A 496 0.13 -26.01 31.55
CA ARG A 496 0.13 -25.89 30.10
C ARG A 496 -0.26 -24.49 29.64
N ILE A 497 -1.26 -23.87 30.27
CA ILE A 497 -1.62 -22.47 30.01
C ILE A 497 -0.43 -21.55 30.33
N GLN A 498 0.27 -21.79 31.45
CA GLN A 498 1.45 -21.01 31.83
C GLN A 498 2.56 -21.11 30.77
N GLU A 499 2.90 -22.32 30.31
CA GLU A 499 3.90 -22.56 29.26
C GLU A 499 3.56 -21.81 27.96
N GLU A 500 2.30 -21.84 27.53
CA GLU A 500 1.84 -21.15 26.31
C GLU A 500 1.94 -19.63 26.43
N ILE A 501 1.68 -19.06 27.62
CA ILE A 501 1.88 -17.63 27.88
C ILE A 501 3.37 -17.32 27.86
N GLU A 502 4.19 -18.04 28.64
CA GLU A 502 5.64 -17.83 28.76
C GLU A 502 6.38 -17.93 27.42
N ALA A 503 5.96 -18.83 26.53
CA ALA A 503 6.54 -18.98 25.19
C ALA A 503 6.42 -17.71 24.32
N VAL A 504 5.53 -16.78 24.68
CA VAL A 504 5.12 -15.65 23.85
C VAL A 504 5.25 -14.29 24.56
N GLN A 505 5.52 -14.27 25.87
CA GLN A 505 5.56 -13.04 26.71
C GLN A 505 6.43 -11.90 26.17
N LEU A 506 7.43 -12.19 25.33
CA LEU A 506 8.31 -11.17 24.73
C LEU A 506 7.61 -10.32 23.66
N ASP A 507 6.50 -10.78 23.09
CA ASP A 507 5.74 -10.09 22.04
C ASP A 507 4.30 -9.85 22.48
N GLY A 508 3.91 -8.57 22.55
CA GLY A 508 2.57 -8.16 22.94
C GLY A 508 1.46 -8.59 21.96
N ARG A 509 1.70 -8.56 20.64
CA ARG A 509 0.69 -8.92 19.64
C ARG A 509 0.43 -10.42 19.66
N LEU A 510 1.48 -11.24 19.65
CA LEU A 510 1.33 -12.70 19.71
C LEU A 510 0.75 -13.13 21.07
N THR A 511 1.12 -12.46 22.17
CA THR A 511 0.54 -12.74 23.51
C THR A 511 -0.97 -12.57 23.48
N LEU A 512 -1.48 -11.47 22.92
CA LEU A 512 -2.93 -11.24 22.82
C LEU A 512 -3.65 -12.31 21.97
N LEU A 513 -3.00 -12.81 20.90
CA LEU A 513 -3.56 -13.88 20.07
C LEU A 513 -3.62 -15.22 20.80
N VAL A 514 -2.56 -15.57 21.55
CA VAL A 514 -2.54 -16.78 22.38
C VAL A 514 -3.54 -16.69 23.53
N LEU A 515 -3.70 -15.52 24.18
CA LEU A 515 -4.72 -15.31 25.19
C LEU A 515 -6.15 -15.52 24.64
N ARG A 516 -6.44 -15.11 23.41
CA ARG A 516 -7.73 -15.43 22.76
C ARG A 516 -7.93 -16.93 22.56
N VAL A 517 -6.86 -17.66 22.24
CA VAL A 517 -6.90 -19.13 22.13
C VAL A 517 -7.13 -19.78 23.49
N ILE A 518 -6.43 -19.33 24.53
CA ILE A 518 -6.62 -19.77 25.91
C ILE A 518 -8.07 -19.50 26.35
N GLY A 519 -8.62 -18.32 26.05
CA GLY A 519 -10.00 -17.98 26.36
C GLY A 519 -11.01 -18.95 25.75
N LYS A 520 -10.80 -19.40 24.51
CA LYS A 520 -11.63 -20.46 23.88
C LYS A 520 -11.52 -21.80 24.62
N ALA A 521 -10.32 -22.19 25.03
CA ALA A 521 -10.12 -23.42 25.80
C ALA A 521 -10.74 -23.35 27.20
N LEU A 522 -10.70 -22.17 27.85
CA LEU A 522 -11.34 -21.92 29.14
C LEU A 522 -12.88 -21.94 29.04
N LEU A 523 -13.46 -21.43 27.95
CA LEU A 523 -14.89 -21.56 27.67
C LEU A 523 -15.29 -23.03 27.48
N LEU A 524 -14.50 -23.80 26.72
CA LEU A 524 -14.70 -25.24 26.58
C LEU A 524 -14.61 -25.95 27.93
N LEU A 525 -13.64 -25.58 28.77
CA LEU A 525 -13.51 -26.11 30.14
C LEU A 525 -14.74 -25.81 30.98
N ALA A 526 -15.27 -24.58 30.92
CA ALA A 526 -16.50 -24.19 31.60
C ALA A 526 -17.70 -25.02 31.14
N GLU A 527 -17.91 -25.16 29.82
CA GLU A 527 -19.00 -25.96 29.23
C GLU A 527 -18.92 -27.44 29.66
N ARG A 528 -17.70 -28.01 29.63
CA ARG A 528 -17.46 -29.40 30.05
C ARG A 528 -17.70 -29.59 31.54
N ALA A 529 -17.28 -28.63 32.37
CA ALA A 529 -17.52 -28.67 33.80
C ALA A 529 -19.01 -28.52 34.13
N GLU A 530 -19.74 -27.65 33.42
CA GLU A 530 -21.18 -27.48 33.57
C GLU A 530 -21.94 -28.79 33.29
N TYR A 531 -21.55 -29.52 32.23
CA TYR A 531 -22.12 -30.82 31.90
C TYR A 531 -21.89 -31.90 32.98
N GLN A 532 -20.90 -31.71 33.85
CA GLN A 532 -20.58 -32.60 34.97
C GLN A 532 -21.32 -32.24 36.26
N ILE A 533 -21.88 -31.02 36.37
CA ILE A 533 -22.64 -30.57 37.53
C ILE A 533 -23.92 -31.41 37.65
N SER A 534 -24.17 -31.87 38.86
CA SER A 534 -25.41 -32.58 39.19
C SER A 534 -26.38 -31.65 39.93
N ALA A 535 -27.58 -31.48 39.38
CA ALA A 535 -28.60 -30.55 39.89
C ALA A 535 -29.84 -31.23 40.52
N GLY A 536 -29.79 -32.56 40.70
CA GLY A 536 -30.88 -33.37 41.24
C GLY A 536 -31.17 -33.12 42.73
N HIS A 537 -32.17 -33.81 43.28
CA HIS A 537 -32.58 -33.66 44.69
C HIS A 537 -31.45 -33.96 45.68
N GLU A 538 -30.64 -34.99 45.41
CA GLU A 538 -29.46 -35.37 46.21
C GLU A 538 -28.39 -34.27 46.30
N ALA A 539 -28.38 -33.30 45.36
CA ALA A 539 -27.45 -32.18 45.39
C ALA A 539 -27.90 -31.07 46.38
N ARG A 540 -29.19 -31.04 46.75
CA ARG A 540 -29.82 -29.99 47.58
C ARG A 540 -30.09 -30.42 49.02
N GLN A 541 -29.86 -31.69 49.35
CA GLN A 541 -30.11 -32.27 50.66
C GLN A 541 -29.18 -31.69 51.72
N ILE A 542 -29.71 -31.37 52.90
CA ILE A 542 -28.95 -30.66 53.96
C ILE A 542 -29.01 -31.35 55.33
N MET A 543 -29.94 -32.29 55.53
CA MET A 543 -30.17 -32.91 56.85
C MET A 543 -29.29 -34.14 57.13
N ASP A 544 -28.80 -34.78 56.08
CA ASP A 544 -27.98 -35.98 56.15
C ASP A 544 -26.52 -35.66 55.75
N PRO A 545 -25.56 -36.57 56.02
CA PRO A 545 -24.18 -36.39 55.58
C PRO A 545 -24.07 -36.13 54.08
N ALA A 546 -23.08 -35.32 53.66
CA ALA A 546 -23.00 -34.91 52.27
C ALA A 546 -22.94 -36.09 51.31
N THR A 547 -23.80 -36.04 50.29
CA THR A 547 -23.92 -37.08 49.28
C THR A 547 -22.68 -37.11 48.38
N PRO A 548 -22.35 -38.25 47.75
CA PRO A 548 -21.24 -38.31 46.79
C PRO A 548 -21.41 -37.30 45.63
N VAL A 549 -22.66 -36.97 45.28
CA VAL A 549 -23.00 -35.97 44.28
C VAL A 549 -22.61 -34.55 44.73
N GLN A 550 -22.84 -34.21 46.00
CA GLN A 550 -22.43 -32.94 46.58
C GLN A 550 -20.92 -32.83 46.71
N VAL A 551 -20.25 -33.89 47.18
CA VAL A 551 -18.78 -33.95 47.25
C VAL A 551 -18.16 -33.75 45.86
N LYS A 552 -18.75 -34.32 44.81
CA LYS A 552 -18.35 -34.05 43.42
C LYS A 552 -18.50 -32.56 43.05
N ASN A 553 -19.66 -31.96 43.30
CA ASN A 553 -19.87 -30.54 42.97
C ASN A 553 -18.90 -29.63 43.75
N PHE A 554 -18.55 -29.98 45.00
CA PHE A 554 -17.57 -29.24 45.80
C PHE A 554 -16.17 -29.30 45.20
N ALA A 555 -15.71 -30.49 44.80
CA ALA A 555 -14.43 -30.65 44.14
C ALA A 555 -14.38 -29.90 42.80
N LEU A 556 -15.45 -29.95 42.00
CA LEU A 556 -15.56 -29.18 40.75
C LEU A 556 -15.49 -27.66 41.02
N CYS A 557 -16.22 -27.16 42.03
CA CYS A 557 -16.15 -25.75 42.43
C CYS A 557 -14.72 -25.32 42.79
N GLN A 558 -14.03 -26.12 43.60
CA GLN A 558 -12.65 -25.85 44.04
C GLN A 558 -11.66 -25.85 42.86
N HIS A 559 -11.77 -26.83 41.97
CA HIS A 559 -10.90 -26.92 40.78
C HIS A 559 -11.11 -25.74 39.82
N LEU A 560 -12.36 -25.36 39.55
CA LEU A 560 -12.66 -24.20 38.72
C LEU A 560 -12.18 -22.89 39.36
N GLN A 561 -12.32 -22.76 40.69
CA GLN A 561 -11.81 -21.61 41.41
C GLN A 561 -10.27 -21.54 41.40
N GLU A 562 -9.58 -22.68 41.49
CA GLU A 562 -8.12 -22.77 41.35
C GLU A 562 -7.68 -22.30 39.96
N VAL A 563 -8.33 -22.78 38.89
CA VAL A 563 -8.07 -22.33 37.51
C VAL A 563 -8.31 -20.82 37.39
N HIS A 564 -9.46 -20.31 37.83
CA HIS A 564 -9.78 -18.88 37.78
C HIS A 564 -8.72 -18.04 38.48
N THR A 565 -8.34 -18.41 39.71
CA THR A 565 -7.39 -17.65 40.53
C THR A 565 -5.99 -17.67 39.93
N ARG A 566 -5.53 -18.84 39.47
CA ARG A 566 -4.18 -19.00 38.89
C ARG A 566 -4.06 -18.28 37.55
N VAL A 567 -5.03 -18.43 36.65
CA VAL A 567 -5.03 -17.71 35.37
C VAL A 567 -5.16 -16.20 35.59
N SER A 568 -6.02 -15.75 36.52
CA SER A 568 -6.12 -14.33 36.87
C SER A 568 -4.80 -13.79 37.41
N SER A 569 -4.05 -14.57 38.20
CA SER A 569 -2.72 -14.15 38.69
C SER A 569 -1.67 -14.06 37.58
N MET A 570 -1.74 -14.93 36.56
CA MET A 570 -0.80 -14.93 35.43
C MET A 570 -0.92 -13.69 34.55
N ILE A 571 -2.12 -13.09 34.47
CA ILE A 571 -2.37 -11.91 33.64
C ILE A 571 -2.09 -10.57 34.32
N VAL A 572 -1.86 -10.53 35.64
CA VAL A 572 -1.60 -9.26 36.38
C VAL A 572 -0.37 -8.52 35.87
N GLY A 573 0.63 -9.24 35.36
CA GLY A 573 1.85 -8.66 34.79
C GLY A 573 1.78 -8.31 33.29
N LEU A 574 0.65 -8.58 32.62
CA LEU A 574 0.45 -8.33 31.20
C LEU A 574 -0.25 -6.99 30.94
N PRO A 575 -0.22 -6.44 29.71
CA PRO A 575 -0.95 -5.22 29.36
C PRO A 575 -2.44 -5.32 29.73
N THR A 576 -3.08 -4.20 30.12
CA THR A 576 -4.48 -4.18 30.59
C THR A 576 -5.48 -4.83 29.62
N ILE A 577 -5.21 -4.75 28.32
CA ILE A 577 -6.01 -5.40 27.24
C ILE A 577 -6.10 -6.93 27.45
N ALA A 578 -5.10 -7.56 28.06
CA ALA A 578 -5.10 -8.99 28.36
C ALA A 578 -6.24 -9.39 29.30
N ALA A 579 -6.55 -8.55 30.30
CA ALA A 579 -7.64 -8.79 31.24
C ALA A 579 -9.00 -8.72 30.53
N ASP A 580 -9.18 -7.74 29.63
CA ASP A 580 -10.40 -7.60 28.84
C ASP A 580 -10.63 -8.81 27.93
N VAL A 581 -9.57 -9.32 27.28
CA VAL A 581 -9.64 -10.49 26.39
C VAL A 581 -10.11 -11.75 27.11
N LEU A 582 -9.64 -12.00 28.34
CA LEU A 582 -10.00 -13.19 29.11
C LEU A 582 -11.23 -13.02 30.00
N SER A 583 -11.70 -11.79 30.23
CA SER A 583 -12.80 -11.46 31.15
C SER A 583 -14.04 -12.34 30.97
N LEU A 584 -14.49 -12.53 29.72
CA LEU A 584 -15.64 -13.37 29.39
C LEU A 584 -15.41 -14.84 29.75
N SER A 585 -14.24 -15.39 29.41
CA SER A 585 -13.90 -16.79 29.69
C SER A 585 -13.69 -17.07 31.18
N LEU A 586 -13.07 -16.15 31.91
CA LEU A 586 -12.91 -16.24 33.35
C LEU A 586 -14.24 -16.08 34.07
N GLY A 587 -15.09 -15.15 33.60
CA GLY A 587 -16.47 -14.97 34.06
C GLY A 587 -17.32 -16.24 33.88
N ALA A 588 -17.18 -16.96 32.77
CA ALA A 588 -17.86 -18.23 32.55
C ALA A 588 -17.39 -19.32 33.54
N ILE A 589 -16.08 -19.48 33.74
CA ILE A 589 -15.53 -20.41 34.74
C ILE A 589 -16.05 -20.07 36.14
N TYR A 590 -16.03 -18.80 36.51
CA TYR A 590 -16.53 -18.30 37.78
C TYR A 590 -18.03 -18.57 37.96
N GLY A 591 -18.83 -18.35 36.90
CA GLY A 591 -20.27 -18.64 36.88
C GLY A 591 -20.56 -20.12 37.11
N VAL A 592 -19.93 -21.00 36.32
CA VAL A 592 -20.10 -22.47 36.46
C VAL A 592 -19.64 -22.96 37.84
N ALA A 593 -18.54 -22.41 38.38
CA ALA A 593 -18.08 -22.72 39.73
C ALA A 593 -19.11 -22.30 40.79
N ARG A 594 -19.77 -21.16 40.62
CA ARG A 594 -20.82 -20.67 41.53
C ARG A 594 -22.08 -21.53 41.42
N ASP A 595 -22.49 -21.88 40.21
CA ASP A 595 -23.73 -22.61 39.95
C ASP A 595 -23.68 -24.06 40.47
N SER A 596 -22.48 -24.65 40.61
CA SER A 596 -22.32 -26.00 41.16
C SER A 596 -22.72 -26.11 42.65
N VAL A 597 -22.59 -25.02 43.42
CA VAL A 597 -22.85 -24.98 44.86
C VAL A 597 -24.08 -24.15 45.24
N THR A 598 -24.52 -23.24 44.36
CA THR A 598 -25.67 -22.34 44.61
C THR A 598 -26.96 -23.09 45.03
N PRO A 599 -27.35 -24.25 44.44
CA PRO A 599 -28.54 -24.98 44.85
C PRO A 599 -28.50 -25.44 46.32
N LEU A 600 -27.33 -25.83 46.84
CA LEU A 600 -27.16 -26.23 48.23
C LEU A 600 -27.33 -25.04 49.17
N PHE A 601 -26.67 -23.91 48.87
CA PHE A 601 -26.80 -22.68 49.66
C PHE A 601 -28.24 -22.17 49.67
N LYS A 602 -28.95 -22.24 48.54
CA LYS A 602 -30.35 -21.85 48.46
C LYS A 602 -31.23 -22.74 49.35
N ALA A 603 -31.08 -24.05 49.26
CA ALA A 603 -31.85 -24.97 50.10
C ALA A 603 -31.53 -24.77 51.60
N MET A 604 -30.30 -24.37 51.94
CA MET A 604 -29.90 -24.07 53.33
C MET A 604 -30.56 -22.78 53.82
N VAL A 605 -30.59 -21.74 52.98
CA VAL A 605 -31.36 -20.52 53.28
C VAL A 605 -32.83 -20.84 53.50
N ASP A 606 -33.46 -21.62 52.62
CA ASP A 606 -34.87 -22.01 52.73
C ASP A 606 -35.15 -22.78 54.04
N CYS A 607 -34.22 -23.67 54.44
CA CYS A 607 -34.28 -24.40 55.72
C CYS A 607 -34.20 -23.45 56.93
N LEU A 608 -33.21 -22.54 56.95
CA LEU A 608 -33.05 -21.57 58.03
C LEU A 608 -34.23 -20.59 58.12
N GLU A 609 -34.76 -20.14 56.98
CA GLU A 609 -35.96 -19.31 56.94
C GLU A 609 -37.17 -20.06 57.49
N SER A 610 -37.31 -21.36 57.18
CA SER A 610 -38.37 -22.21 57.74
C SER A 610 -38.28 -22.35 59.26
N CYS A 611 -37.08 -22.51 59.82
CA CYS A 611 -36.86 -22.49 61.27
C CYS A 611 -37.28 -21.14 61.89
N ILE A 612 -36.89 -20.02 61.28
CA ILE A 612 -37.25 -18.68 61.77
C ILE A 612 -38.77 -18.45 61.74
N LEU A 613 -39.49 -19.00 60.76
CA LEU A 613 -40.95 -18.85 60.66
C LEU A 613 -41.70 -19.50 61.83
N GLN A 614 -41.15 -20.57 62.42
CA GLN A 614 -41.73 -21.23 63.61
C GLN A 614 -41.83 -20.29 64.83
N MET A 615 -41.12 -19.16 64.81
CA MET A 615 -41.28 -18.09 65.81
C MET A 615 -42.74 -17.60 65.89
N HIS A 616 -43.51 -17.61 64.80
CA HIS A 616 -44.91 -17.20 64.82
C HIS A 616 -45.86 -18.24 65.42
N GLU A 617 -45.40 -19.47 65.64
CA GLU A 617 -46.13 -20.55 66.31
C GLU A 617 -45.90 -20.55 67.83
N GLN A 618 -44.93 -19.76 68.31
CA GLN A 618 -44.57 -19.64 69.72
C GLN A 618 -45.41 -18.59 70.45
N ASN A 619 -45.76 -18.87 71.71
CA ASN A 619 -46.51 -17.95 72.55
C ASN A 619 -45.59 -16.91 73.21
N PHE A 620 -45.48 -15.73 72.61
CA PHE A 620 -44.79 -14.55 73.18
C PHE A 620 -45.68 -13.68 74.09
N SER A 621 -46.94 -14.10 74.30
CA SER A 621 -47.97 -13.35 75.03
C SER A 621 -48.08 -13.69 76.52
N CYS A 622 -47.53 -14.81 76.98
CA CYS A 622 -47.88 -15.40 78.28
C CYS A 622 -47.12 -14.73 79.46
N PRO A 623 -47.81 -14.13 80.44
CA PRO A 623 -47.21 -13.68 81.69
C PRO A 623 -47.23 -14.82 82.72
N GLY A 624 -46.42 -15.85 82.49
CA GLY A 624 -46.30 -17.00 83.40
C GLY A 624 -44.98 -16.98 84.18
N MET A 625 -45.06 -17.16 85.50
CA MET A 625 -43.92 -17.24 86.44
C MET A 625 -42.88 -18.32 86.03
N ASP A 626 -43.26 -19.29 85.20
CA ASP A 626 -42.38 -20.36 84.68
C ASP A 626 -41.45 -19.91 83.54
N ALA A 627 -41.78 -18.84 82.81
CA ALA A 627 -40.97 -18.35 81.69
C ALA A 627 -39.64 -17.70 82.11
N ALA A 628 -39.49 -17.36 83.40
CA ALA A 628 -38.26 -16.83 83.99
C ALA A 628 -37.29 -17.93 84.46
N MET A 629 -37.76 -19.19 84.59
CA MET A 629 -36.98 -20.32 85.07
C MET A 629 -36.50 -21.27 83.96
N ASP A 630 -37.15 -21.24 82.78
CA ASP A 630 -36.64 -21.91 81.59
C ASP A 630 -35.43 -21.14 81.02
N ASN A 631 -34.25 -21.56 81.45
CA ASN A 631 -32.97 -21.01 81.00
C ASN A 631 -32.59 -21.45 79.57
N ASN A 632 -33.46 -22.20 78.90
CA ASN A 632 -33.20 -22.76 77.58
C ASN A 632 -33.58 -21.77 76.47
N ALA A 633 -32.96 -21.96 75.31
CA ALA A 633 -33.24 -21.26 74.07
C ALA A 633 -34.68 -21.53 73.60
N SER A 634 -35.24 -20.67 72.75
CA SER A 634 -36.48 -21.03 72.06
C SER A 634 -36.27 -22.28 71.19
N PRO A 635 -37.23 -23.22 71.10
CA PRO A 635 -37.03 -24.51 70.42
C PRO A 635 -36.67 -24.36 68.93
N TYR A 636 -37.21 -23.32 68.26
CA TYR A 636 -36.84 -23.01 66.87
C TYR A 636 -35.40 -22.48 66.73
N MET A 637 -34.87 -21.82 67.77
CA MET A 637 -33.50 -21.31 67.80
C MET A 637 -32.51 -22.43 68.06
N GLU A 638 -32.84 -23.41 68.90
CA GLU A 638 -32.06 -24.65 69.04
C GLU A 638 -31.98 -25.41 67.72
N GLU A 639 -33.10 -25.52 67.00
CA GLU A 639 -33.13 -26.18 65.68
C GLU A 639 -32.30 -25.39 64.65
N LEU A 640 -32.45 -24.06 64.61
CA LEU A 640 -31.64 -23.19 63.76
C LEU A 640 -30.13 -23.38 64.03
N GLN A 641 -29.72 -23.39 65.30
CA GLN A 641 -28.34 -23.62 65.70
C GLN A 641 -27.84 -24.99 65.26
N LYS A 642 -28.63 -26.05 65.45
CA LYS A 642 -28.30 -27.41 64.99
C LYS A 642 -28.11 -27.44 63.48
N CYS A 643 -29.01 -26.84 62.70
CA CYS A 643 -28.88 -26.75 61.24
C CYS A 643 -27.61 -25.99 60.82
N ILE A 644 -27.32 -24.85 61.46
CA ILE A 644 -26.11 -24.05 61.17
C ILE A 644 -24.83 -24.84 61.51
N LEU A 645 -24.79 -25.47 62.68
CA LEU A 645 -23.65 -26.27 63.13
C LEU A 645 -23.41 -27.46 62.22
N HIS A 646 -24.46 -28.20 61.88
CA HIS A 646 -24.40 -29.30 60.93
C HIS A 646 -23.89 -28.83 59.56
N PHE A 647 -24.41 -27.71 59.06
CA PHE A 647 -23.98 -27.17 57.77
C PHE A 647 -22.50 -26.79 57.76
N ARG A 648 -22.03 -26.22 58.88
CA ARG A 648 -20.62 -25.89 59.07
C ARG A 648 -19.73 -27.13 59.11
N SER A 649 -20.11 -28.15 59.88
CA SER A 649 -19.31 -29.36 60.08
C SER A 649 -19.27 -30.26 58.85
N GLU A 650 -20.39 -30.44 58.14
CA GLU A 650 -20.49 -31.38 57.02
C GLU A 650 -20.20 -30.77 55.65
N PHE A 651 -20.67 -29.55 55.39
CA PHE A 651 -20.58 -28.95 54.05
C PHE A 651 -19.48 -27.87 53.97
N LEU A 652 -19.48 -26.88 54.87
CA LEU A 652 -18.51 -25.78 54.81
C LEU A 652 -17.09 -26.22 55.14
N SER A 653 -16.88 -27.22 56.01
CA SER A 653 -15.54 -27.78 56.27
C SER A 653 -14.89 -28.38 55.02
N ARG A 654 -15.72 -28.91 54.10
CA ARG A 654 -15.29 -29.52 52.83
C ARG A 654 -15.12 -28.47 51.73
N LEU A 655 -15.97 -27.44 51.70
CA LEU A 655 -15.90 -26.34 50.73
C LEU A 655 -14.80 -25.31 51.04
N LEU A 656 -14.55 -25.05 52.33
CA LEU A 656 -13.58 -24.09 52.84
C LEU A 656 -12.53 -24.81 53.71
N PRO A 657 -11.48 -25.40 53.10
CA PRO A 657 -10.40 -26.02 53.85
C PRO A 657 -9.71 -25.01 54.79
N PRO A 658 -9.20 -25.45 55.95
CA PRO A 658 -8.57 -24.55 56.95
C PRO A 658 -7.41 -23.70 56.41
N SER A 659 -6.74 -24.13 55.33
CA SER A 659 -5.67 -23.40 54.67
C SER A 659 -6.13 -22.16 53.89
N ALA A 660 -7.40 -22.07 53.52
CA ALA A 660 -7.97 -20.93 52.78
C ALA A 660 -8.13 -19.67 53.65
N ASN A 661 -8.08 -19.79 54.98
CA ASN A 661 -8.10 -18.65 55.90
C ASN A 661 -6.75 -17.88 55.94
N SER A 662 -5.71 -18.37 55.25
CA SER A 662 -4.34 -17.85 55.33
C SER A 662 -3.80 -17.21 54.04
N THR A 663 -4.55 -17.22 52.94
CA THR A 663 -4.12 -16.51 51.72
C THR A 663 -4.56 -15.05 51.78
N ALA A 664 -3.57 -14.18 51.98
CA ALA A 664 -3.55 -12.74 51.72
C ALA A 664 -4.89 -11.99 51.89
N ALA A 665 -4.97 -11.18 52.96
CA ALA A 665 -6.01 -10.19 53.18
C ALA A 665 -6.38 -9.44 51.88
N GLY A 666 -7.49 -9.82 51.24
CA GLY A 666 -8.01 -9.13 50.06
C GLY A 666 -8.81 -9.96 49.06
N ALA A 667 -8.52 -11.25 48.87
CA ALA A 667 -9.20 -12.07 47.85
C ALA A 667 -10.29 -12.96 48.45
N GLU A 668 -11.53 -12.46 48.51
CA GLU A 668 -12.68 -13.26 48.91
C GLU A 668 -12.91 -14.40 47.93
N THR A 669 -12.95 -15.63 48.43
CA THR A 669 -13.35 -16.80 47.66
C THR A 669 -14.86 -16.77 47.34
N MET A 670 -15.25 -17.52 46.32
CA MET A 670 -16.66 -17.70 45.95
C MET A 670 -17.53 -18.20 47.08
N CYS A 671 -17.07 -19.25 47.74
CA CYS A 671 -17.79 -19.85 48.85
C CYS A 671 -17.89 -18.87 50.01
N THR A 672 -16.86 -18.07 50.30
CA THR A 672 -16.96 -17.03 51.35
C THR A 672 -17.99 -15.95 51.03
N GLN A 673 -18.15 -15.55 49.76
CA GLN A 673 -19.18 -14.59 49.34
C GLN A 673 -20.59 -15.17 49.48
N LEU A 674 -20.80 -16.44 49.11
CA LEU A 674 -22.09 -17.12 49.29
C LEU A 674 -22.44 -17.30 50.77
N VAL A 675 -21.46 -17.67 51.60
CA VAL A 675 -21.63 -17.78 53.06
C VAL A 675 -21.96 -16.42 53.69
N ARG A 676 -21.28 -15.34 53.27
CA ARG A 676 -21.61 -13.99 53.72
C ARG A 676 -23.02 -13.56 53.33
N SER A 677 -23.44 -13.86 52.10
CA SER A 677 -24.79 -13.55 51.60
C SER A 677 -25.85 -14.30 52.41
N MET A 678 -25.62 -15.59 52.67
CA MET A 678 -26.48 -16.41 53.52
C MET A 678 -26.56 -15.86 54.96
N ALA A 679 -25.42 -15.58 55.59
CA ALA A 679 -25.37 -15.01 56.94
C ALA A 679 -26.11 -13.66 57.03
N SER A 680 -25.89 -12.78 56.05
CA SER A 680 -26.63 -11.51 55.94
C SER A 680 -28.14 -11.73 55.82
N ARG A 681 -28.57 -12.67 54.96
CA ARG A 681 -29.98 -12.98 54.75
C ARG A 681 -30.64 -13.50 56.02
N VAL A 682 -29.99 -14.40 56.75
CA VAL A 682 -30.50 -14.95 58.01
C VAL A 682 -30.76 -13.85 59.05
N LEU A 683 -29.84 -12.89 59.21
CA LEU A 683 -30.02 -11.76 60.13
C LEU A 683 -31.18 -10.85 59.71
N VAL A 684 -31.25 -10.47 58.43
CA VAL A 684 -32.33 -9.61 57.90
C VAL A 684 -33.68 -10.30 58.06
N PHE A 685 -33.76 -11.58 57.72
CA PHE A 685 -35.00 -12.36 57.81
C PHE A 685 -35.46 -12.52 59.26
N PHE A 686 -34.54 -12.81 60.19
CA PHE A 686 -34.85 -12.86 61.62
C PHE A 686 -35.41 -11.54 62.13
N ILE A 687 -34.72 -10.42 61.89
CA ILE A 687 -35.15 -9.08 62.37
C ILE A 687 -36.52 -8.72 61.81
N ARG A 688 -36.76 -9.00 60.52
CA ARG A 688 -38.07 -8.80 59.90
C ARG A 688 -39.15 -9.57 60.63
N HIS A 689 -38.98 -10.88 60.82
CA HIS A 689 -40.01 -11.68 61.48
C HIS A 689 -40.15 -11.32 62.96
N ALA A 690 -39.07 -10.93 63.66
CA ALA A 690 -39.10 -10.49 65.05
C ALA A 690 -39.90 -9.21 65.21
N SER A 691 -39.84 -8.29 64.22
CA SER A 691 -40.66 -7.08 64.18
C SER A 691 -42.15 -7.34 63.94
N LEU A 692 -42.51 -8.50 63.39
CA LEU A 692 -43.89 -8.88 63.11
C LEU A 692 -44.56 -9.64 64.27
N VAL A 693 -43.81 -10.03 65.31
CA VAL A 693 -44.34 -10.77 66.47
C VAL A 693 -45.27 -9.88 67.29
N ARG A 694 -46.51 -10.34 67.49
CA ARG A 694 -47.53 -9.67 68.28
C ARG A 694 -48.56 -10.68 68.80
N PRO A 695 -48.99 -10.63 70.08
CA PRO A 695 -48.57 -9.71 71.14
C PRO A 695 -47.16 -10.00 71.66
N LEU A 696 -46.46 -8.97 72.16
CA LEU A 696 -45.11 -9.09 72.73
C LEU A 696 -45.11 -8.58 74.20
N SER A 697 -45.12 -9.51 75.16
CA SER A 697 -45.05 -9.18 76.60
C SER A 697 -43.63 -8.85 77.07
N GLU A 698 -43.45 -8.38 78.31
CA GLU A 698 -42.11 -8.19 78.92
C GLU A 698 -41.29 -9.49 78.97
N SER A 699 -41.92 -10.62 79.31
CA SER A 699 -41.29 -11.94 79.24
C SER A 699 -40.93 -12.33 77.80
N GLY A 700 -41.79 -11.99 76.83
CA GLY A 700 -41.54 -12.17 75.41
C GLY A 700 -40.36 -11.34 74.88
N LYS A 701 -40.19 -10.10 75.35
CA LYS A 701 -39.04 -9.24 75.02
C LYS A 701 -37.73 -9.82 75.51
N LEU A 702 -37.69 -10.32 76.75
CA LEU A 702 -36.50 -10.98 77.31
C LEU A 702 -36.13 -12.24 76.52
N ARG A 703 -37.12 -13.05 76.14
CA ARG A 703 -36.92 -14.23 75.28
C ARG A 703 -36.37 -13.85 73.90
N MET A 704 -36.97 -12.86 73.23
CA MET A 704 -36.50 -12.36 71.93
C MET A 704 -35.05 -11.84 72.01
N ALA A 705 -34.69 -11.13 73.08
CA ALA A 705 -33.34 -10.62 73.29
C ALA A 705 -32.31 -11.76 73.49
N ARG A 706 -32.71 -12.87 74.12
CA ARG A 706 -31.90 -14.09 74.22
C ARG A 706 -31.75 -14.74 72.85
N ASP A 707 -32.85 -14.95 72.13
CA ASP A 707 -32.84 -15.53 70.77
C ASP A 707 -31.95 -14.72 69.81
N MET A 708 -31.93 -13.38 69.92
CA MET A 708 -31.01 -12.52 69.16
C MET A 708 -29.54 -12.72 69.53
N ALA A 709 -29.23 -12.91 70.81
CA ALA A 709 -27.86 -13.16 71.28
C ALA A 709 -27.34 -14.51 70.79
N GLU A 710 -28.22 -15.51 70.84
CA GLU A 710 -27.96 -16.86 70.36
C GLU A 710 -27.79 -16.90 68.84
N LEU A 711 -28.60 -16.17 68.09
CA LEU A 711 -28.43 -16.02 66.65
C LEU A 711 -27.10 -15.34 66.30
N GLU A 712 -26.76 -14.24 67.00
CA GLU A 712 -25.49 -13.53 66.84
C GLU A 712 -24.30 -14.49 67.05
N LEU A 713 -24.36 -15.30 68.12
CA LEU A 713 -23.35 -16.30 68.44
C LEU A 713 -23.27 -17.39 67.37
N ALA A 714 -24.41 -17.97 66.98
CA ALA A 714 -24.50 -19.07 66.03
C ALA A 714 -23.97 -18.69 64.65
N VAL A 715 -24.36 -17.52 64.14
CA VAL A 715 -23.90 -16.98 62.86
C VAL A 715 -22.41 -16.61 62.94
N GLY A 716 -22.00 -15.94 64.02
CA GLY A 716 -20.62 -15.46 64.20
C GLY A 716 -19.59 -16.56 64.34
N GLN A 717 -19.91 -17.64 65.06
CA GLN A 717 -18.99 -18.76 65.26
C GLN A 717 -18.97 -19.74 64.08
N ASN A 718 -20.11 -19.95 63.42
CA ASN A 718 -20.26 -21.09 62.51
C ASN A 718 -20.47 -20.72 61.03
N LEU A 719 -20.91 -19.50 60.72
CA LEU A 719 -21.11 -19.08 59.32
C LEU A 719 -20.07 -18.04 58.90
N PHE A 720 -20.15 -16.83 59.45
CA PHE A 720 -19.34 -15.70 59.01
C PHE A 720 -19.11 -14.70 60.15
N PRO A 721 -17.93 -14.05 60.25
CA PRO A 721 -17.71 -13.01 61.23
C PRO A 721 -18.76 -11.89 61.12
N VAL A 722 -19.61 -11.75 62.14
CA VAL A 722 -20.76 -10.84 62.12
C VAL A 722 -20.38 -9.37 61.94
N GLU A 723 -19.21 -8.98 62.45
CA GLU A 723 -18.65 -7.63 62.31
C GLU A 723 -18.44 -7.22 60.85
N GLN A 724 -18.17 -8.19 59.97
CA GLN A 724 -17.91 -7.98 58.55
C GLN A 724 -19.19 -8.02 57.69
N LEU A 725 -20.38 -8.23 58.30
CA LEU A 725 -21.66 -8.24 57.56
C LEU A 725 -22.20 -6.84 57.29
N GLY A 726 -21.77 -5.82 58.05
CA GLY A 726 -22.17 -4.43 57.82
C GLY A 726 -23.63 -4.15 58.25
N PRO A 727 -24.50 -3.58 57.38
CA PRO A 727 -25.85 -3.14 57.76
C PRO A 727 -26.75 -4.20 58.45
N PRO A 728 -26.81 -5.47 58.01
CA PRO A 728 -27.58 -6.51 58.68
C PRO A 728 -27.21 -6.73 60.16
N TYR A 729 -25.92 -6.65 60.48
CA TYR A 729 -25.44 -6.80 61.85
C TYR A 729 -25.73 -5.56 62.70
N ARG A 730 -25.55 -4.36 62.14
CA ARG A 730 -25.95 -3.10 62.82
C ARG A 730 -27.44 -3.09 63.16
N ALA A 731 -28.29 -3.56 62.23
CA ALA A 731 -29.72 -3.72 62.47
C ALA A 731 -30.01 -4.68 63.64
N LEU A 732 -29.33 -5.83 63.73
CA LEU A 732 -29.51 -6.76 64.84
C LEU A 732 -29.13 -6.11 66.18
N ARG A 733 -28.00 -5.40 66.21
CA ARG A 733 -27.48 -4.71 67.41
C ARG A 733 -28.36 -3.55 67.84
N ALA A 734 -28.98 -2.84 66.89
CA ALA A 734 -29.90 -1.75 67.16
C ALA A 734 -31.29 -2.23 67.60
N PHE A 735 -31.80 -3.34 67.04
CA PHE A 735 -33.12 -3.87 67.37
C PHE A 735 -33.20 -4.39 68.82
N ARG A 736 -32.12 -5.00 69.34
CA ARG A 736 -32.08 -5.62 70.67
C ARG A 736 -32.34 -4.65 71.84
N PRO A 737 -31.71 -3.47 71.94
CA PRO A 737 -32.08 -2.48 72.94
C PRO A 737 -33.42 -1.79 72.62
N LEU A 738 -33.78 -1.68 71.33
CA LEU A 738 -34.99 -0.98 70.90
C LEU A 738 -36.29 -1.63 71.42
N ILE A 739 -36.36 -2.96 71.53
CA ILE A 739 -37.55 -3.65 72.06
C ILE A 739 -37.85 -3.32 73.53
N PHE A 740 -36.87 -2.84 74.30
CA PHE A 740 -37.02 -2.41 75.70
C PHE A 740 -37.25 -0.91 75.87
N LEU A 741 -37.05 -0.11 74.82
CA LEU A 741 -37.30 1.33 74.89
C LEU A 741 -38.79 1.63 75.02
N GLU A 742 -39.12 2.58 75.88
CA GLU A 742 -40.46 3.13 75.99
C GLU A 742 -40.88 3.84 74.69
N THR A 743 -42.18 3.84 74.39
CA THR A 743 -42.73 4.47 73.16
C THR A 743 -42.43 5.97 73.09
N SER A 744 -42.36 6.67 74.22
CA SER A 744 -42.02 8.10 74.34
C SER A 744 -40.57 8.42 73.97
N GLN A 745 -39.65 7.47 74.16
CA GLN A 745 -38.20 7.64 73.96
C GLN A 745 -37.74 7.20 72.57
N LEU A 746 -38.64 6.59 71.78
CA LEU A 746 -38.28 5.96 70.52
C LEU A 746 -37.88 6.99 69.45
N GLU A 747 -38.56 8.14 69.37
CA GLU A 747 -38.36 9.18 68.36
C GLU A 747 -36.95 9.79 68.41
N ALA A 748 -36.42 10.04 69.61
CA ALA A 748 -35.11 10.66 69.82
C ALA A 748 -33.95 9.65 69.79
N SER A 749 -34.24 8.36 69.59
CA SER A 749 -33.23 7.30 69.70
C SER A 749 -32.35 7.21 68.44
N PRO A 750 -31.00 7.23 68.56
CA PRO A 750 -30.11 7.06 67.42
C PRO A 750 -30.19 5.65 66.81
N LEU A 751 -30.75 4.68 67.54
CA LEU A 751 -30.92 3.29 67.09
C LEU A 751 -31.82 3.17 65.84
N LEU A 752 -32.67 4.16 65.58
CA LEU A 752 -33.53 4.17 64.40
C LEU A 752 -32.74 4.33 63.09
N GLN A 753 -31.54 4.91 63.13
CA GLN A 753 -30.71 5.12 61.92
C GLN A 753 -30.10 3.81 61.39
N ASP A 754 -29.86 2.84 62.27
CA ASP A 754 -29.24 1.56 61.93
C ASP A 754 -30.28 0.46 61.58
N LEU A 755 -31.57 0.80 61.57
CA LEU A 755 -32.68 -0.12 61.26
C LEU A 755 -33.42 0.25 59.98
N PRO A 756 -33.89 -0.74 59.20
CA PRO A 756 -34.80 -0.48 58.10
C PRO A 756 -36.10 0.16 58.62
N PRO A 757 -36.60 1.23 57.97
CA PRO A 757 -37.84 1.88 58.39
C PRO A 757 -39.06 0.95 58.42
N SER A 758 -39.16 0.03 57.47
CA SER A 758 -40.14 -1.05 57.48
C SER A 758 -40.10 -1.85 58.78
N VAL A 759 -38.92 -2.25 59.27
CA VAL A 759 -38.77 -3.01 60.53
C VAL A 759 -39.26 -2.20 61.73
N ILE A 760 -38.92 -0.91 61.80
CA ILE A 760 -39.34 -0.01 62.88
C ILE A 760 -40.87 0.11 62.91
N LEU A 761 -41.48 0.41 61.76
CA LEU A 761 -42.93 0.58 61.65
C LEU A 761 -43.70 -0.71 61.94
N HIS A 762 -43.16 -1.86 61.55
CA HIS A 762 -43.77 -3.16 61.87
C HIS A 762 -43.70 -3.46 63.37
N HIS A 763 -42.55 -3.20 64.01
CA HIS A 763 -42.42 -3.39 65.46
C HIS A 763 -43.39 -2.51 66.25
N LEU A 764 -43.68 -1.30 65.79
CA LEU A 764 -44.62 -0.39 66.46
C LEU A 764 -46.03 -0.98 66.62
N TYR A 765 -46.49 -1.86 65.72
CA TYR A 765 -47.76 -2.56 65.89
C TYR A 765 -47.80 -3.43 67.15
N SER A 766 -46.67 -3.96 67.62
CA SER A 766 -46.60 -4.74 68.87
C SER A 766 -46.90 -3.90 70.12
N ARG A 767 -46.72 -2.58 70.03
CA ARG A 767 -46.98 -1.61 71.10
C ARG A 767 -48.39 -1.00 71.04
N GLY A 768 -49.13 -1.26 69.96
CA GLY A 768 -50.45 -0.69 69.71
C GLY A 768 -51.60 -1.57 70.22
N PRO A 769 -52.82 -1.00 70.37
CA PRO A 769 -54.00 -1.73 70.81
C PRO A 769 -54.45 -2.74 69.73
N ASP A 770 -55.08 -3.85 70.12
CA ASP A 770 -55.52 -4.96 69.23
C ASP A 770 -56.42 -4.51 68.07
N GLU A 771 -57.07 -3.35 68.22
CA GLU A 771 -57.90 -2.72 67.20
C GLU A 771 -57.10 -2.19 65.99
N LEU A 772 -55.84 -1.82 66.20
CA LEU A 772 -54.91 -1.38 65.16
C LEU A 772 -54.35 -2.63 64.47
N GLN A 773 -55.03 -3.11 63.44
CA GLN A 773 -54.60 -4.30 62.70
C GLN A 773 -53.35 -4.02 61.86
N SER A 774 -52.38 -4.92 61.89
CA SER A 774 -51.19 -4.83 61.01
C SER A 774 -51.57 -5.13 59.55
N PRO A 775 -50.75 -4.73 58.55
CA PRO A 775 -51.02 -5.04 57.15
C PRO A 775 -51.17 -6.54 56.88
N LEU A 776 -50.41 -7.36 57.61
CA LEU A 776 -50.52 -8.82 57.62
C LEU A 776 -51.93 -9.27 58.04
N GLN A 777 -52.44 -8.74 59.16
CA GLN A 777 -53.75 -9.08 59.72
C GLN A 777 -54.90 -8.56 58.85
N ARG A 778 -54.81 -7.32 58.35
CA ARG A 778 -55.81 -6.69 57.48
C ARG A 778 -56.04 -7.51 56.20
N ASN A 779 -54.96 -7.97 55.58
CA ASN A 779 -55.01 -8.68 54.31
C ASN A 779 -55.11 -10.21 54.45
N LYS A 780 -55.16 -10.73 55.69
CA LYS A 780 -55.23 -12.17 56.00
C LYS A 780 -54.13 -13.00 55.32
N LEU A 781 -52.92 -12.44 55.23
CA LEU A 781 -51.76 -13.12 54.64
C LEU A 781 -51.06 -13.98 55.68
N THR A 782 -50.39 -15.05 55.25
CA THR A 782 -49.47 -15.78 56.14
C THR A 782 -48.18 -14.97 56.35
N PRO A 783 -47.45 -15.18 57.48
CA PRO A 783 -46.17 -14.50 57.70
C PRO A 783 -45.18 -14.69 56.55
N LEU A 784 -45.16 -15.88 55.94
CA LEU A 784 -44.33 -16.19 54.77
C LEU A 784 -44.77 -15.40 53.52
N GLN A 785 -46.07 -15.41 53.18
CA GLN A 785 -46.59 -14.66 52.02
C GLN A 785 -46.31 -13.17 52.14
N TYR A 786 -46.43 -12.63 53.35
CA TYR A 786 -46.13 -11.22 53.61
C TYR A 786 -44.63 -10.93 53.54
N SER A 787 -43.77 -11.81 54.04
CA SER A 787 -42.31 -11.66 53.95
C SER A 787 -41.83 -11.68 52.50
N LEU A 788 -42.36 -12.59 51.67
CA LEU A 788 -42.08 -12.63 50.23
C LEU A 788 -42.56 -11.35 49.52
N TRP A 789 -43.71 -10.82 49.93
CA TRP A 789 -44.18 -9.52 49.43
C TRP A 789 -43.22 -8.39 49.84
N LEU A 790 -42.77 -8.34 51.10
CA LEU A 790 -41.80 -7.34 51.57
C LEU A 790 -40.48 -7.39 50.80
N ASP A 791 -40.00 -8.58 50.41
CA ASP A 791 -38.81 -8.72 49.55
C ASP A 791 -38.98 -8.13 48.14
N SER A 792 -40.22 -8.04 47.65
CA SER A 792 -40.54 -7.54 46.30
C SER A 792 -40.83 -6.04 46.23
N GLN A 793 -40.93 -5.35 47.37
CA GLN A 793 -41.41 -3.96 47.45
C GLN A 793 -40.34 -2.99 47.97
N VAL A 794 -40.44 -1.74 47.52
CA VAL A 794 -39.65 -0.61 48.05
C VAL A 794 -40.34 -0.05 49.30
N GLU A 795 -39.56 0.50 50.24
CA GLU A 795 -40.02 1.09 51.51
C GLU A 795 -41.26 2.01 51.37
N ASN A 796 -41.35 2.81 50.30
CA ASN A 796 -42.51 3.68 50.02
C ASN A 796 -43.83 2.92 49.80
N GLN A 797 -43.78 1.76 49.15
CA GLN A 797 -44.98 0.92 48.94
C GLN A 797 -45.38 0.20 50.23
N ILE A 798 -44.38 -0.21 51.02
CA ILE A 798 -44.59 -0.78 52.36
C ILE A 798 -45.30 0.25 53.25
N TRP A 799 -44.82 1.51 53.22
CA TRP A 799 -45.46 2.61 53.95
C TRP A 799 -46.90 2.86 53.52
N LYS A 800 -47.25 2.83 52.22
CA LYS A 800 -48.64 2.96 51.78
C LYS A 800 -49.56 1.89 52.37
N GLY A 801 -49.08 0.64 52.45
CA GLY A 801 -49.82 -0.45 53.09
C GLY A 801 -50.05 -0.20 54.59
N ILE A 802 -49.03 0.30 55.28
CA ILE A 802 -49.07 0.67 56.71
C ILE A 802 -49.96 1.91 56.93
N LYS A 803 -49.94 2.89 56.04
CA LYS A 803 -50.78 4.09 56.12
C LYS A 803 -52.26 3.73 56.00
N ALA A 804 -52.61 2.81 55.09
CA ALA A 804 -53.99 2.35 54.95
C ALA A 804 -54.52 1.74 56.26
N THR A 805 -53.73 0.92 56.97
CA THR A 805 -54.14 0.35 58.27
C THR A 805 -54.27 1.42 59.36
N LEU A 806 -53.44 2.46 59.34
CA LEU A 806 -53.58 3.63 60.23
C LEU A 806 -54.87 4.41 59.91
N ASP A 807 -55.18 4.62 58.63
CA ASP A 807 -56.40 5.32 58.20
C ASP A 807 -57.67 4.56 58.64
N ASP A 808 -57.70 3.23 58.47
CA ASP A 808 -58.78 2.36 58.95
C ASP A 808 -58.97 2.44 60.47
N TYR A 809 -57.87 2.43 61.24
CA TYR A 809 -57.92 2.60 62.70
C TYR A 809 -58.49 3.98 63.08
N ALA A 810 -58.07 5.03 62.39
CA ALA A 810 -58.56 6.39 62.65
C ALA A 810 -60.05 6.55 62.33
N VAL A 811 -60.58 5.83 61.33
CA VAL A 811 -62.02 5.78 61.06
C VAL A 811 -62.76 5.07 62.20
N LYS A 812 -62.24 3.93 62.68
CA LYS A 812 -62.84 3.15 63.78
C LYS A 812 -62.87 3.90 65.11
N VAL A 813 -61.82 4.66 65.44
CA VAL A 813 -61.78 5.48 66.67
C VAL A 813 -62.76 6.65 66.55
N ARG A 814 -62.77 7.34 65.41
CA ARG A 814 -63.71 8.45 65.16
C ARG A 814 -65.17 8.02 65.16
N SER A 815 -65.51 6.82 64.68
CA SER A 815 -66.87 6.29 64.73
C SER A 815 -67.37 5.97 66.14
N ARG A 816 -66.47 5.81 67.11
CA ARG A 816 -66.82 5.57 68.53
C ARG A 816 -66.99 6.85 69.34
N GLY A 817 -66.57 8.00 68.78
CA GLY A 817 -66.64 9.30 69.46
C GLY A 817 -65.43 9.62 70.34
N ASP A 818 -64.42 8.75 70.39
CA ASP A 818 -63.19 8.95 71.15
C ASP A 818 -62.28 10.00 70.47
N LYS A 819 -61.72 10.92 71.25
CA LYS A 819 -60.80 11.97 70.76
C LYS A 819 -59.32 11.62 70.98
N GLU A 820 -59.02 10.58 71.74
CA GLU A 820 -57.67 10.18 72.10
C GLU A 820 -57.25 8.96 71.27
N PHE A 821 -56.17 9.12 70.50
CA PHE A 821 -55.54 8.01 69.78
C PHE A 821 -54.47 7.36 70.66
N SER A 822 -54.18 6.08 70.44
CA SER A 822 -53.02 5.43 71.05
C SER A 822 -51.73 6.22 70.74
N PRO A 823 -50.78 6.36 71.68
CA PRO A 823 -49.53 7.11 71.47
C PRO A 823 -48.66 6.55 70.32
N VAL A 824 -48.90 5.32 69.89
CA VAL A 824 -48.25 4.68 68.74
C VAL A 824 -48.75 5.25 67.40
N TYR A 825 -50.01 5.65 67.31
CA TYR A 825 -50.62 6.17 66.08
C TYR A 825 -49.94 7.45 65.54
N PRO A 826 -49.77 8.54 66.32
CA PRO A 826 -49.09 9.73 65.83
C PRO A 826 -47.60 9.48 65.53
N LEU A 827 -46.94 8.63 66.33
CA LEU A 827 -45.55 8.24 66.13
C LEU A 827 -45.33 7.51 64.80
N MET A 828 -46.19 6.55 64.46
CA MET A 828 -46.12 5.85 63.17
C MET A 828 -46.38 6.77 61.98
N LEU A 829 -47.30 7.74 62.11
CA LEU A 829 -47.56 8.74 61.07
C LEU A 829 -46.37 9.66 60.84
N GLN A 830 -45.71 10.14 61.90
CA GLN A 830 -44.53 10.99 61.78
C GLN A 830 -43.35 10.23 61.16
N LEU A 831 -43.02 9.05 61.71
CA LEU A 831 -41.91 8.23 61.19
C LEU A 831 -42.15 7.80 59.74
N GLY A 832 -43.37 7.37 59.40
CA GLY A 832 -43.68 6.99 58.03
C GLY A 832 -43.77 8.14 57.04
N SER A 833 -44.22 9.33 57.46
CA SER A 833 -44.24 10.51 56.58
C SER A 833 -42.83 10.99 56.25
N SER A 834 -41.88 10.85 57.17
CA SER A 834 -40.47 11.14 56.93
C SER A 834 -39.82 10.26 55.84
N LEU A 835 -40.39 9.07 55.55
CA LEU A 835 -39.94 8.19 54.46
C LEU A 835 -40.33 8.71 53.08
N THR A 836 -41.47 9.39 52.99
CA THR A 836 -41.92 10.04 51.76
C THR A 836 -41.17 11.33 51.44
N GLU A 837 -40.64 12.05 52.45
CA GLU A 837 -39.86 13.29 52.25
C GLU A 837 -38.39 13.02 51.88
N ASN A 838 -37.81 11.91 52.34
CA ASN A 838 -36.41 11.55 52.10
C ASN A 838 -36.18 10.66 50.86
N ALA A 839 -37.16 10.50 49.97
CA ALA A 839 -36.99 9.68 48.78
C ALA A 839 -36.07 10.40 47.75
N PRO A 840 -34.89 9.85 47.40
CA PRO A 840 -34.16 10.34 46.24
C PRO A 840 -35.03 10.06 45.00
N VAL A 841 -35.21 11.08 44.17
CA VAL A 841 -35.86 10.97 42.85
C VAL A 841 -35.18 9.82 42.10
N SER A 842 -35.87 8.68 41.96
CA SER A 842 -35.36 7.54 41.19
C SER A 842 -35.02 7.98 39.78
N GLN A 843 -33.72 7.96 39.45
CA GLN A 843 -33.29 7.73 38.08
C GLN A 843 -33.80 6.34 37.69
N LYS A 844 -34.71 6.30 36.71
CA LYS A 844 -35.13 5.08 36.02
C LYS A 844 -33.93 4.50 35.23
N PRO A 845 -33.96 3.20 34.91
CA PRO A 845 -32.96 2.56 34.06
C PRO A 845 -32.84 3.23 32.69
#